data_AF-A0A3B4Y8D0-F1
#
_entry.id   AF-A0A3B4Y8D0-F1
#
_cell.length_a   1.000
_cell.length_b   1.000
_cell.length_c   1.000
_cell.angle_alpha   90.00
_cell.angle_beta   90.00
_cell.angle_gamma   90.00
#
_symmetry.space_group_name_H-M   'P 1'
#
loop_
_entity.id
_entity.type
_entity.pdbx_description
1 polymer ?
#
loop_
_entity_poly.entity_id
_entity_poly.type
_entity_poly.pdbx_seq_one_letter_code
_entity_poly.pdbx_strand_id
1 'polypeptide(L)'
;MSLSFEGRVVLVTGAGGGLGREYALAFAERGASVIVNDLGADTKGGGKSSAAADKVVEEIRAKGGKAVANYDSVEDGEKLIQAALDAFGRIDIVVNNAGILRDRSFARTSDLDWDLIQRVHLRGSFLVTRAAWNHMKNQKFGRIIMTASAAGIYGNFGQANYSAAKLGMLGLANTLAVEGRKYNIYCNTIAPVAGSRLTETVMPPDLVASLKPEYVAPLVLWLCHDQCQENGGLFEVGAGWIGKLRWERTQGHIVRQKNQPMNPEAVRDQWDKICDFTDATKPTNVQESLQSIVSVLSRVESEGDVGASPTAAAASAASTSGINPAEAVGQKLPPTTFNFNHVQCILYALGVGMSTKDPDHLRFLYEGHPDFSCLPTFGVIPSQAAMMDGGLSSIPGLNIDFTQVLHGEQYLELHKPLPTSGQLTSEATIADVLDKGSGAVILLDVNTYSGDELVCYNQFSVFVVGAGGFGGKRTSEKAKAPLPPPQRAPDAVVIDSTTRDQAALYRLSGDWNPLHIDPSFAAMGGFKTPILHGLCSFGFAARHVLKQFADNDPSRFKAIKVRFVKPVMPGQSLQTEMWKEGNRIHIQCKVKETDAVVLSGAYVDLHAASDASPVNLTQGGGLQSELVFAEIGRRIKDLGSELVKKVNAVFGWEITKDGKNTAQWTIDLKNGSGSLHKGPYSGKADVTITVSDEDFMEVVQGKLNPQKAFFSGKLKVRGNIMLSQKLEVILKDHAKL
;
A
#
# COMPACT_ATOMS: atom_id res chain seq x y z
N MET A 1 -24.07 -9.80 -8.51
CA MET A 1 -24.98 -9.31 -9.57
C MET A 1 -24.18 -9.17 -10.85
N SER A 2 -24.78 -9.42 -12.02
CA SER A 2 -24.14 -9.21 -13.32
C SER A 2 -24.02 -7.72 -13.66
N LEU A 3 -22.95 -7.31 -14.32
CA LEU A 3 -22.80 -5.94 -14.86
C LEU A 3 -23.86 -5.69 -15.96
N SER A 4 -24.62 -4.60 -15.83
CA SER A 4 -25.73 -4.21 -16.72
C SER A 4 -25.51 -2.80 -17.26
N PHE A 5 -25.93 -2.57 -18.50
CA PHE A 5 -25.88 -1.28 -19.19
C PHE A 5 -27.28 -0.78 -19.57
N GLU A 6 -28.31 -1.28 -18.90
CA GLU A 6 -29.68 -0.83 -19.12
C GLU A 6 -29.79 0.69 -18.95
N GLY A 7 -30.45 1.34 -19.92
CA GLY A 7 -30.59 2.78 -19.96
C GLY A 7 -29.35 3.56 -20.42
N ARG A 8 -28.24 2.89 -20.76
CA ARG A 8 -27.04 3.54 -21.31
C ARG A 8 -27.06 3.53 -22.83
N VAL A 9 -26.61 4.62 -23.44
CA VAL A 9 -26.39 4.74 -24.88
C VAL A 9 -24.90 4.67 -25.20
N VAL A 10 -24.53 3.72 -26.05
CA VAL A 10 -23.14 3.42 -26.41
C VAL A 10 -22.92 3.67 -27.89
N LEU A 11 -21.95 4.52 -28.23
CA LEU A 11 -21.43 4.64 -29.60
C LEU A 11 -20.14 3.83 -29.72
N VAL A 12 -20.08 2.93 -30.70
CA VAL A 12 -18.85 2.21 -31.07
C VAL A 12 -18.49 2.57 -32.51
N THR A 13 -17.30 3.15 -32.72
CA THR A 13 -16.81 3.49 -34.07
C THR A 13 -16.06 2.31 -34.70
N GLY A 14 -16.23 2.11 -36.01
CA GLY A 14 -15.68 0.93 -36.71
C GLY A 14 -16.26 -0.38 -36.19
N ALA A 15 -17.57 -0.42 -35.98
CA ALA A 15 -18.29 -1.52 -35.36
C ALA A 15 -18.84 -2.56 -36.35
N GLY A 16 -18.54 -2.46 -37.63
CA GLY A 16 -18.99 -3.39 -38.67
C GLY A 16 -18.22 -4.73 -38.70
N GLY A 17 -17.10 -4.83 -37.97
CA GLY A 17 -16.31 -6.06 -37.87
C GLY A 17 -15.29 -6.05 -36.73
N GLY A 18 -14.59 -7.17 -36.55
CA GLY A 18 -13.50 -7.32 -35.58
C GLY A 18 -13.87 -6.92 -34.15
N LEU A 19 -12.98 -6.19 -33.48
CA LEU A 19 -13.15 -5.70 -32.11
C LEU A 19 -14.40 -4.84 -31.93
N GLY A 20 -14.66 -3.90 -32.84
CA GLY A 20 -15.80 -2.99 -32.73
C GLY A 20 -17.15 -3.72 -32.77
N ARG A 21 -17.28 -4.71 -33.67
CA ARG A 21 -18.47 -5.57 -33.72
C ARG A 21 -18.69 -6.29 -32.40
N GLU A 22 -17.63 -6.85 -31.83
CA GLU A 22 -17.74 -7.61 -30.59
C GLU A 22 -18.10 -6.71 -29.40
N TYR A 23 -17.54 -5.50 -29.32
CA TYR A 23 -17.95 -4.52 -28.31
C TYR A 23 -19.45 -4.19 -28.44
N ALA A 24 -19.93 -3.92 -29.66
CA ALA A 24 -21.31 -3.58 -29.92
C ALA A 24 -22.28 -4.69 -29.49
N LEU A 25 -21.96 -5.95 -29.82
CA LEU A 25 -22.73 -7.12 -29.39
C LEU A 25 -22.72 -7.29 -27.87
N ALA A 26 -21.55 -7.19 -27.24
CA ALA A 26 -21.40 -7.39 -25.80
C ALA A 26 -22.11 -6.32 -24.96
N PHE A 27 -22.10 -5.05 -25.42
CA PHE A 27 -22.88 -3.99 -24.78
C PHE A 27 -24.39 -4.20 -24.94
N ALA A 28 -24.84 -4.56 -26.14
CA ALA A 28 -26.26 -4.79 -26.41
C ALA A 28 -26.82 -5.99 -25.64
N GLU A 29 -26.07 -7.08 -25.52
CA GLU A 29 -26.42 -8.26 -24.71
C GLU A 29 -26.65 -7.90 -23.23
N ARG A 30 -26.03 -6.82 -22.76
CA ARG A 30 -26.18 -6.31 -21.39
C ARG A 30 -27.13 -5.13 -21.27
N GLY A 31 -28.00 -4.92 -22.26
CA GLY A 31 -29.12 -3.97 -22.19
C GLY A 31 -28.81 -2.55 -22.67
N ALA A 32 -27.62 -2.29 -23.22
CA ALA A 32 -27.31 -0.99 -23.81
C ALA A 32 -28.09 -0.75 -25.11
N SER A 33 -28.41 0.53 -25.38
CA SER A 33 -28.80 0.98 -26.72
C SER A 33 -27.55 1.37 -27.50
N VAL A 34 -27.29 0.73 -28.64
CA VAL A 34 -26.00 0.83 -29.34
C VAL A 34 -26.11 1.57 -30.67
N ILE A 35 -25.22 2.54 -30.90
CA ILE A 35 -24.95 3.12 -32.21
C ILE A 35 -23.79 2.36 -32.83
N VAL A 36 -24.08 1.62 -33.88
CA VAL A 36 -23.10 0.85 -34.66
C VAL A 36 -22.61 1.74 -35.80
N ASN A 37 -21.50 2.46 -35.59
CA ASN A 37 -20.89 3.27 -36.63
C ASN A 37 -19.90 2.43 -37.45
N ASP A 38 -20.05 2.41 -38.76
CA ASP A 38 -19.02 1.90 -39.68
C ASP A 38 -19.15 2.55 -41.06
N LEU A 39 -18.02 3.02 -41.61
CA LEU A 39 -17.99 3.62 -42.95
C LEU A 39 -18.15 2.54 -44.05
N GLY A 40 -17.88 1.28 -43.75
CA GLY A 40 -17.81 0.17 -44.70
C GLY A 40 -16.63 0.29 -45.68
N ALA A 41 -15.59 1.04 -45.29
CA ALA A 41 -14.35 1.15 -46.05
C ALA A 41 -13.48 -0.11 -45.89
N ASP A 42 -12.57 -0.33 -46.83
CA ASP A 42 -11.55 -1.36 -46.72
C ASP A 42 -10.48 -0.99 -45.65
N THR A 43 -9.59 -1.95 -45.35
CA THR A 43 -8.54 -1.78 -44.33
C THR A 43 -7.49 -0.72 -44.69
N LYS A 44 -7.47 -0.22 -45.93
CA LYS A 44 -6.58 0.84 -46.43
C LYS A 44 -7.29 2.20 -46.55
N GLY A 45 -8.56 2.29 -46.15
CA GLY A 45 -9.37 3.51 -46.18
C GLY A 45 -10.03 3.81 -47.53
N GLY A 46 -10.22 2.81 -48.40
CA GLY A 46 -10.91 2.94 -49.68
C GLY A 46 -12.38 2.47 -49.62
N GLY A 47 -13.27 3.15 -50.36
CA GLY A 47 -14.68 2.75 -50.50
C GLY A 47 -15.60 3.19 -49.36
N LYS A 48 -16.91 2.97 -49.54
CA LYS A 48 -17.97 3.22 -48.55
C LYS A 48 -19.11 2.22 -48.77
N SER A 49 -19.65 1.66 -47.69
CA SER A 49 -20.80 0.73 -47.74
C SER A 49 -21.60 0.75 -46.45
N SER A 50 -22.93 0.65 -46.53
CA SER A 50 -23.78 0.53 -45.32
C SER A 50 -23.79 -0.89 -44.74
N ALA A 51 -23.52 -1.90 -45.59
CA ALA A 51 -23.79 -3.30 -45.30
C ALA A 51 -23.08 -3.83 -44.03
N ALA A 52 -21.90 -3.31 -43.70
CA ALA A 52 -21.14 -3.74 -42.53
C ALA A 52 -21.83 -3.35 -41.22
N ALA A 53 -22.29 -2.09 -41.12
CA ALA A 53 -23.03 -1.61 -39.95
C ALA A 53 -24.43 -2.26 -39.87
N ASP A 54 -25.13 -2.34 -41.02
CA ASP A 54 -26.47 -2.93 -41.12
C ASP A 54 -26.51 -4.35 -40.58
N LYS A 55 -25.56 -5.18 -41.01
CA LYS A 55 -25.45 -6.58 -40.56
C LYS A 55 -25.31 -6.70 -39.04
N VAL A 56 -24.49 -5.86 -38.41
CA VAL A 56 -24.29 -5.92 -36.95
C VAL A 56 -25.53 -5.41 -36.20
N VAL A 57 -26.23 -4.41 -36.72
CA VAL A 57 -27.52 -3.96 -36.17
C VAL A 57 -28.57 -5.06 -36.25
N GLU A 58 -28.67 -5.77 -37.38
CA GLU A 58 -29.57 -6.91 -37.55
C GLU A 58 -29.23 -8.03 -36.56
N GLU A 59 -27.96 -8.37 -36.39
CA GLU A 59 -27.50 -9.36 -35.40
C GLU A 59 -27.88 -8.96 -33.97
N ILE A 60 -27.71 -7.68 -33.59
CA ILE A 60 -28.11 -7.18 -32.27
C ILE A 60 -29.63 -7.29 -32.08
N ARG A 61 -30.42 -6.86 -33.08
CA ARG A 61 -31.89 -6.90 -33.02
C ARG A 61 -32.42 -8.33 -32.97
N ALA A 62 -31.80 -9.26 -33.71
CA ALA A 62 -32.15 -10.67 -33.67
C ALA A 62 -31.93 -11.31 -32.29
N LYS A 63 -30.98 -10.78 -31.50
CA LYS A 63 -30.74 -11.16 -30.10
C LYS A 63 -31.59 -10.38 -29.08
N GLY A 64 -32.54 -9.57 -29.55
CA GLY A 64 -33.43 -8.77 -28.68
C GLY A 64 -32.83 -7.46 -28.16
N GLY A 65 -31.65 -7.05 -28.65
CA GLY A 65 -31.01 -5.80 -28.28
C GLY A 65 -31.52 -4.59 -29.08
N LYS A 66 -31.11 -3.39 -28.67
CA LYS A 66 -31.47 -2.12 -29.32
C LYS A 66 -30.25 -1.54 -30.03
N ALA A 67 -30.34 -1.37 -31.35
CA ALA A 67 -29.29 -0.72 -32.12
C ALA A 67 -29.80 0.04 -33.35
N VAL A 68 -29.05 1.07 -33.74
CA VAL A 68 -29.18 1.77 -35.02
C VAL A 68 -27.80 1.93 -35.67
N ALA A 69 -27.76 1.96 -37.01
CA ALA A 69 -26.53 2.11 -37.76
C ALA A 69 -26.21 3.59 -38.01
N ASN A 70 -24.92 3.91 -38.13
CA ASN A 70 -24.44 5.17 -38.68
C ASN A 70 -23.33 4.89 -39.70
N TYR A 71 -23.37 5.59 -40.84
CA TYR A 71 -22.48 5.33 -41.99
C TYR A 71 -21.50 6.48 -42.28
N ASP A 72 -21.39 7.42 -41.35
CA ASP A 72 -20.53 8.58 -41.50
C ASP A 72 -19.08 8.25 -41.12
N SER A 73 -18.14 9.01 -41.69
CA SER A 73 -16.74 8.94 -41.26
C SER A 73 -16.62 9.48 -39.84
N VAL A 74 -15.67 8.96 -39.06
CA VAL A 74 -15.30 9.54 -37.76
C VAL A 74 -14.76 10.97 -37.88
N GLU A 75 -14.41 11.40 -39.10
CA GLU A 75 -14.10 12.80 -39.41
C GLU A 75 -15.32 13.73 -39.31
N ASP A 76 -16.53 13.19 -39.35
CA ASP A 76 -17.80 13.90 -39.16
C ASP A 76 -18.40 13.60 -37.77
N GLY A 77 -17.57 13.65 -36.71
CA GLY A 77 -17.94 13.18 -35.37
C GLY A 77 -19.26 13.74 -34.81
N GLU A 78 -19.65 14.95 -35.20
CA GLU A 78 -20.94 15.56 -34.85
C GLU A 78 -22.14 14.75 -35.34
N LYS A 79 -22.08 14.19 -36.56
CA LYS A 79 -23.16 13.36 -37.13
C LYS A 79 -23.33 12.05 -36.37
N LEU A 80 -22.24 11.45 -35.91
CA LEU A 80 -22.26 10.21 -35.12
C LEU A 80 -22.97 10.43 -33.78
N ILE A 81 -22.66 11.54 -33.11
CA ILE A 81 -23.31 11.90 -31.85
C ILE A 81 -24.76 12.32 -32.09
N GLN A 82 -25.05 13.05 -33.17
CA GLN A 82 -26.43 13.40 -33.52
C GLN A 82 -27.29 12.15 -33.74
N ALA A 83 -26.77 11.11 -34.40
CA ALA A 83 -27.48 9.83 -34.55
C ALA A 83 -27.82 9.18 -33.18
N ALA A 84 -26.95 9.32 -32.18
CA ALA A 84 -27.23 8.85 -30.81
C ALA A 84 -28.37 9.65 -30.15
N LEU A 85 -28.33 10.97 -30.31
CA LEU A 85 -29.35 11.88 -29.77
C LEU A 85 -30.71 11.68 -30.45
N ASP A 86 -30.74 11.53 -31.76
CA ASP A 86 -31.98 11.34 -32.51
C ASP A 86 -32.63 9.99 -32.19
N ALA A 87 -31.84 8.93 -32.07
CA ALA A 87 -32.37 7.58 -31.83
C ALA A 87 -32.73 7.34 -30.35
N PHE A 88 -31.94 7.85 -29.42
CA PHE A 88 -32.01 7.47 -28.01
C PHE A 88 -31.97 8.65 -27.02
N GLY A 89 -31.86 9.90 -27.50
CA GLY A 89 -31.97 11.12 -26.69
C GLY A 89 -30.75 11.45 -25.83
N ARG A 90 -29.69 10.62 -25.84
CA ARG A 90 -28.49 10.79 -25.01
C ARG A 90 -27.28 10.06 -25.58
N ILE A 91 -26.12 10.32 -25.00
CA ILE A 91 -24.88 9.56 -25.20
C ILE A 91 -24.16 9.41 -23.85
N ASP A 92 -23.80 8.18 -23.48
CA ASP A 92 -23.16 7.85 -22.21
C ASP A 92 -21.74 7.31 -22.39
N ILE A 93 -21.54 6.51 -23.45
CA ILE A 93 -20.30 5.76 -23.66
C ILE A 93 -19.84 5.96 -25.11
N VAL A 94 -18.58 6.32 -25.30
CA VAL A 94 -17.94 6.42 -26.63
C VAL A 94 -16.72 5.51 -26.68
N VAL A 95 -16.75 4.52 -27.58
CA VAL A 95 -15.62 3.64 -27.86
C VAL A 95 -15.00 4.02 -29.20
N ASN A 96 -13.89 4.76 -29.15
CA ASN A 96 -13.14 5.15 -30.33
C ASN A 96 -12.27 3.98 -30.81
N ASN A 97 -12.80 3.19 -31.75
CA ASN A 97 -12.18 1.96 -32.25
C ASN A 97 -11.87 2.00 -33.76
N ALA A 98 -12.53 2.86 -34.55
CA ALA A 98 -12.30 2.97 -36.00
C ALA A 98 -10.80 3.14 -36.35
N GLY A 99 -10.38 2.47 -37.42
CA GLY A 99 -8.97 2.46 -37.80
C GLY A 99 -8.68 1.79 -39.14
N ILE A 100 -7.57 2.19 -39.75
CA ILE A 100 -7.05 1.68 -41.04
C ILE A 100 -5.52 1.47 -40.93
N LEU A 101 -4.92 0.82 -41.93
CA LEU A 101 -3.48 0.62 -42.02
C LEU A 101 -2.92 1.13 -43.35
N ARG A 102 -1.73 1.76 -43.28
CA ARG A 102 -0.95 2.27 -44.41
C ARG A 102 0.55 2.06 -44.14
N ASP A 103 0.91 0.80 -43.96
CA ASP A 103 2.27 0.43 -43.54
C ASP A 103 3.30 0.69 -44.65
N ARG A 104 4.30 1.52 -44.34
CA ARG A 104 5.41 1.91 -45.20
C ARG A 104 6.65 2.13 -44.33
N SER A 105 7.81 1.67 -44.80
CA SER A 105 9.09 2.14 -44.24
C SER A 105 9.11 3.67 -44.22
N PHE A 106 9.70 4.29 -43.19
CA PHE A 106 9.61 5.74 -42.97
C PHE A 106 9.81 6.58 -44.24
N ALA A 107 10.92 6.37 -44.96
CA ALA A 107 11.26 7.11 -46.20
C ALA A 107 10.29 6.90 -47.38
N ARG A 108 9.41 5.89 -47.33
CA ARG A 108 8.41 5.59 -48.37
C ARG A 108 6.98 5.96 -47.93
N THR A 109 6.82 6.59 -46.77
CA THR A 109 5.52 7.08 -46.32
C THR A 109 5.17 8.32 -47.13
N SER A 110 4.11 8.25 -47.92
CA SER A 110 3.60 9.44 -48.62
C SER A 110 2.82 10.35 -47.66
N ASP A 111 2.66 11.63 -48.02
CA ASP A 111 1.82 12.56 -47.25
C ASP A 111 0.40 12.03 -47.08
N LEU A 112 -0.15 11.39 -48.13
CA LEU A 112 -1.48 10.77 -48.06
C LEU A 112 -1.53 9.60 -47.06
N ASP A 113 -0.50 8.74 -47.04
CA ASP A 113 -0.42 7.62 -46.09
C ASP A 113 -0.30 8.13 -44.64
N TRP A 114 0.39 9.25 -44.43
CA TRP A 114 0.48 9.92 -43.13
C TRP A 114 -0.86 10.53 -42.73
N ASP A 115 -1.40 11.40 -43.58
CA ASP A 115 -2.59 12.19 -43.30
C ASP A 115 -3.82 11.32 -43.06
N LEU A 116 -4.04 10.28 -43.87
CA LEU A 116 -5.19 9.39 -43.69
C LEU A 116 -5.16 8.70 -42.33
N ILE A 117 -3.98 8.24 -41.89
CA ILE A 117 -3.83 7.59 -40.60
C ILE A 117 -4.10 8.59 -39.47
N GLN A 118 -3.56 9.81 -39.54
CA GLN A 118 -3.82 10.84 -38.52
C GLN A 118 -5.30 11.27 -38.51
N ARG A 119 -5.91 11.44 -39.68
CA ARG A 119 -7.31 11.88 -39.81
C ARG A 119 -8.29 10.87 -39.24
N VAL A 120 -8.12 9.59 -39.55
CA VAL A 120 -9.04 8.53 -39.09
C VAL A 120 -8.83 8.22 -37.60
N HIS A 121 -7.58 8.02 -37.17
CA HIS A 121 -7.31 7.57 -35.82
C HIS A 121 -7.39 8.70 -34.79
N LEU A 122 -6.45 9.65 -34.86
CA LEU A 122 -6.30 10.66 -33.82
C LEU A 122 -7.34 11.76 -33.96
N ARG A 123 -7.44 12.38 -35.15
CA ARG A 123 -8.39 13.47 -35.39
C ARG A 123 -9.83 12.99 -35.30
N GLY A 124 -10.15 11.83 -35.88
CA GLY A 124 -11.48 11.22 -35.77
C GLY A 124 -11.91 10.99 -34.32
N SER A 125 -11.05 10.36 -33.52
CA SER A 125 -11.33 10.14 -32.09
C SER A 125 -11.52 11.45 -31.32
N PHE A 126 -10.73 12.48 -31.64
CA PHE A 126 -10.92 13.83 -31.09
C PHE A 126 -12.29 14.40 -31.47
N LEU A 127 -12.68 14.35 -32.74
CA LEU A 127 -13.93 14.96 -33.22
C LEU A 127 -15.16 14.28 -32.62
N VAL A 128 -15.19 12.94 -32.60
CA VAL A 128 -16.28 12.17 -32.00
C VAL A 128 -16.39 12.45 -30.50
N THR A 129 -15.25 12.40 -29.78
CA THR A 129 -15.24 12.64 -28.33
C THR A 129 -15.62 14.08 -28.00
N ARG A 130 -15.14 15.06 -28.78
CA ARG A 130 -15.49 16.48 -28.62
C ARG A 130 -16.98 16.71 -28.80
N ALA A 131 -17.60 16.08 -29.81
CA ALA A 131 -19.03 16.19 -30.04
C ALA A 131 -19.85 15.61 -28.87
N ALA A 132 -19.38 14.52 -28.22
CA ALA A 132 -20.06 13.92 -27.07
C ALA A 132 -19.87 14.71 -25.75
N TRP A 133 -18.79 15.48 -25.64
CA TRP A 133 -18.26 15.98 -24.36
C TRP A 133 -19.26 16.80 -23.55
N ASN A 134 -19.92 17.79 -24.18
CA ASN A 134 -20.86 18.66 -23.48
C ASN A 134 -22.12 17.90 -23.03
N HIS A 135 -22.56 16.89 -23.80
CA HIS A 135 -23.67 16.03 -23.39
C HIS A 135 -23.30 15.22 -22.15
N MET A 136 -22.14 14.57 -22.12
CA MET A 136 -21.66 13.81 -20.96
C MET A 136 -21.47 14.71 -19.72
N LYS A 137 -20.91 15.91 -19.93
CA LYS A 137 -20.69 16.91 -18.87
C LYS A 137 -21.99 17.36 -18.23
N ASN A 138 -23.01 17.67 -19.04
CA ASN A 138 -24.32 18.09 -18.54
C ASN A 138 -25.04 16.95 -17.80
N GLN A 139 -24.85 15.70 -18.24
CA GLN A 139 -25.42 14.51 -17.60
C GLN A 139 -24.66 14.05 -16.35
N LYS A 140 -23.45 14.58 -16.10
CA LYS A 140 -22.52 14.12 -15.04
C LYS A 140 -22.21 12.62 -15.12
N PHE A 141 -22.11 12.10 -16.34
CA PHE A 141 -21.71 10.74 -16.63
C PHE A 141 -21.10 10.66 -18.02
N GLY A 142 -19.94 10.02 -18.12
CA GLY A 142 -19.33 9.67 -19.40
C GLY A 142 -18.28 8.58 -19.24
N ARG A 143 -18.18 7.69 -20.22
CA ARG A 143 -17.07 6.72 -20.32
C ARG A 143 -16.54 6.72 -21.74
N ILE A 144 -15.24 6.91 -21.87
CA ILE A 144 -14.56 7.05 -23.16
C ILE A 144 -13.43 6.03 -23.22
N ILE A 145 -13.36 5.31 -24.33
CA ILE A 145 -12.25 4.40 -24.64
C ILE A 145 -11.50 4.92 -25.85
N MET A 146 -10.18 5.01 -25.70
CA MET A 146 -9.24 5.26 -26.78
C MET A 146 -8.53 3.96 -27.15
N THR A 147 -8.52 3.61 -28.43
CA THR A 147 -7.81 2.41 -28.91
C THR A 147 -6.42 2.75 -29.41
N ALA A 148 -5.41 2.60 -28.55
CA ALA A 148 -4.00 2.63 -28.89
C ALA A 148 -3.54 1.29 -29.51
N SER A 149 -2.26 0.96 -29.43
CA SER A 149 -1.66 -0.29 -29.90
C SER A 149 -0.27 -0.47 -29.30
N ALA A 150 0.18 -1.73 -29.15
CA ALA A 150 1.57 -2.05 -28.84
C ALA A 150 2.56 -1.38 -29.82
N ALA A 151 2.20 -1.25 -31.10
CA ALA A 151 3.00 -0.53 -32.09
C ALA A 151 3.15 0.97 -31.76
N GLY A 152 2.16 1.58 -31.11
CA GLY A 152 2.25 2.96 -30.61
C GLY A 152 3.12 3.07 -29.36
N ILE A 153 3.02 2.10 -28.45
CA ILE A 153 3.73 2.11 -27.16
C ILE A 153 5.22 1.81 -27.35
N TYR A 154 5.55 0.78 -28.14
CA TYR A 154 6.90 0.24 -28.26
C TYR A 154 7.57 0.54 -29.61
N GLY A 155 6.82 1.08 -30.56
CA GLY A 155 7.25 1.19 -31.96
C GLY A 155 7.08 -0.12 -32.73
N ASN A 156 6.95 -0.03 -34.05
CA ASN A 156 6.98 -1.18 -34.95
C ASN A 156 7.52 -0.79 -36.32
N PHE A 157 8.28 -1.68 -36.96
CA PHE A 157 8.90 -1.38 -38.25
C PHE A 157 7.84 -1.10 -39.32
N GLY A 158 8.02 -0.01 -40.08
CA GLY A 158 7.12 0.36 -41.17
C GLY A 158 5.79 0.98 -40.74
N GLN A 159 5.64 1.38 -39.48
CA GLN A 159 4.38 1.89 -38.93
C GLN A 159 4.51 3.27 -38.27
N ALA A 160 5.46 4.11 -38.68
CA ALA A 160 5.70 5.40 -38.03
C ALA A 160 4.46 6.32 -37.97
N ASN A 161 3.67 6.38 -39.05
CA ASN A 161 2.38 7.09 -39.10
C ASN A 161 1.38 6.53 -38.08
N TYR A 162 1.22 5.20 -38.05
CA TYR A 162 0.28 4.51 -37.18
C TYR A 162 0.68 4.59 -35.71
N SER A 163 1.95 4.33 -35.39
CA SER A 163 2.51 4.47 -34.05
C SER A 163 2.31 5.87 -33.49
N ALA A 164 2.60 6.90 -34.30
CA ALA A 164 2.39 8.30 -33.91
C ALA A 164 0.93 8.61 -33.60
N ALA A 165 -0.01 8.17 -34.45
CA ALA A 165 -1.43 8.37 -34.21
C ALA A 165 -1.92 7.63 -32.94
N LYS A 166 -1.49 6.37 -32.74
CA LYS A 166 -1.91 5.53 -31.61
C LYS A 166 -1.38 6.02 -30.26
N LEU A 167 -0.13 6.48 -30.20
CA LEU A 167 0.41 7.08 -28.98
C LEU A 167 -0.14 8.50 -28.76
N GLY A 168 -0.44 9.24 -29.84
CA GLY A 168 -1.17 10.52 -29.77
C GLY A 168 -2.54 10.38 -29.12
N MET A 169 -3.25 9.27 -29.35
CA MET A 169 -4.53 8.99 -28.68
C MET A 169 -4.37 8.77 -27.18
N LEU A 170 -3.29 8.15 -26.71
CA LEU A 170 -2.96 8.07 -25.29
C LEU A 170 -2.71 9.47 -24.70
N GLY A 171 -1.96 10.32 -25.40
CA GLY A 171 -1.74 11.72 -25.01
C GLY A 171 -3.06 12.49 -24.88
N LEU A 172 -3.98 12.32 -25.83
CA LEU A 172 -5.32 12.89 -25.76
C LEU A 172 -6.11 12.35 -24.56
N ALA A 173 -6.08 11.03 -24.32
CA ALA A 173 -6.79 10.39 -23.21
C ALA A 173 -6.32 10.93 -21.85
N ASN A 174 -5.02 11.13 -21.67
CA ASN A 174 -4.44 11.64 -20.42
C ASN A 174 -5.04 12.99 -20.02
N THR A 175 -5.17 13.92 -20.98
CA THR A 175 -5.77 15.24 -20.71
C THR A 175 -7.27 15.14 -20.46
N LEU A 176 -8.00 14.36 -21.26
CA LEU A 176 -9.44 14.16 -21.08
C LEU A 176 -9.78 13.53 -19.72
N ALA A 177 -8.95 12.59 -19.24
CA ALA A 177 -9.11 11.99 -17.92
C ALA A 177 -9.05 13.03 -16.78
N VAL A 178 -8.21 14.05 -16.93
CA VAL A 178 -8.08 15.16 -15.96
C VAL A 178 -9.27 16.11 -16.07
N GLU A 179 -9.60 16.59 -17.28
CA GLU A 179 -10.69 17.55 -17.50
C GLU A 179 -12.07 16.98 -17.13
N GLY A 180 -12.28 15.70 -17.40
CA GLY A 180 -13.55 14.99 -17.21
C GLY A 180 -13.83 14.54 -15.77
N ARG A 181 -12.78 14.40 -14.93
CA ARG A 181 -12.88 13.78 -13.60
C ARG A 181 -13.97 14.39 -12.72
N LYS A 182 -14.04 15.72 -12.65
CA LYS A 182 -15.04 16.43 -11.82
C LYS A 182 -16.49 16.26 -12.29
N TYR A 183 -16.71 15.77 -13.51
CA TYR A 183 -18.02 15.54 -14.10
C TYR A 183 -18.36 14.05 -14.20
N ASN A 184 -17.57 13.16 -13.56
CA ASN A 184 -17.71 11.70 -13.69
C ASN A 184 -17.64 11.25 -15.17
N ILE A 185 -16.75 11.89 -15.92
CA ILE A 185 -16.36 11.47 -17.28
C ILE A 185 -14.97 10.84 -17.17
N TYR A 186 -14.89 9.54 -17.43
CA TYR A 186 -13.62 8.80 -17.40
C TYR A 186 -13.17 8.45 -18.80
N CYS A 187 -11.87 8.57 -19.04
CA CYS A 187 -11.24 8.26 -20.31
C CYS A 187 -10.10 7.27 -20.06
N ASN A 188 -10.19 6.08 -20.64
CA ASN A 188 -9.17 5.04 -20.52
C ASN A 188 -8.69 4.62 -21.91
N THR A 189 -7.48 4.08 -21.97
CA THR A 189 -6.83 3.65 -23.21
C THR A 189 -6.58 2.15 -23.17
N ILE A 190 -6.87 1.47 -24.28
CA ILE A 190 -6.52 0.06 -24.48
C ILE A 190 -5.53 -0.09 -25.64
N ALA A 191 -4.65 -1.07 -25.55
CA ALA A 191 -3.76 -1.55 -26.60
C ALA A 191 -4.10 -3.03 -26.86
N PRO A 192 -5.10 -3.29 -27.71
CA PRO A 192 -5.63 -4.64 -27.90
C PRO A 192 -4.75 -5.47 -28.84
N VAL A 193 -4.73 -6.77 -28.57
CA VAL A 193 -4.15 -7.81 -29.43
C VAL A 193 -5.26 -8.80 -29.77
N ALA A 194 -5.76 -8.72 -31.01
CA ALA A 194 -6.81 -9.59 -31.52
C ALA A 194 -6.63 -9.87 -33.01
N GLY A 195 -6.97 -11.09 -33.41
CA GLY A 195 -7.10 -11.53 -34.78
C GLY A 195 -8.20 -10.76 -35.50
N SER A 196 -7.83 -10.08 -36.58
CA SER A 196 -8.76 -9.37 -37.45
C SER A 196 -8.16 -9.26 -38.85
N ARG A 197 -8.95 -8.76 -39.80
CA ARG A 197 -8.46 -8.40 -41.15
C ARG A 197 -7.22 -7.48 -41.14
N LEU A 198 -7.02 -6.71 -40.06
CA LEU A 198 -5.85 -5.84 -39.93
C LEU A 198 -4.58 -6.58 -39.48
N THR A 199 -4.71 -7.73 -38.81
CA THR A 199 -3.57 -8.48 -38.27
C THR A 199 -3.21 -9.73 -39.07
N GLU A 200 -4.06 -10.14 -40.03
CA GLU A 200 -3.82 -11.27 -40.94
C GLU A 200 -2.51 -11.15 -41.73
N THR A 201 -2.07 -9.93 -42.05
CA THR A 201 -0.83 -9.71 -42.81
C THR A 201 0.44 -9.88 -41.98
N VAL A 202 0.33 -9.94 -40.65
CA VAL A 202 1.47 -9.94 -39.72
C VAL A 202 1.48 -11.11 -38.73
N MET A 203 0.44 -11.96 -38.73
CA MET A 203 0.32 -13.10 -37.82
C MET A 203 0.02 -14.41 -38.59
N PRO A 204 0.53 -15.57 -38.12
CA PRO A 204 0.12 -16.86 -38.66
C PRO A 204 -1.39 -17.12 -38.52
N PRO A 205 -2.03 -17.84 -39.47
CA PRO A 205 -3.48 -18.08 -39.45
C PRO A 205 -4.01 -18.69 -38.14
N ASP A 206 -3.29 -19.67 -37.57
CA ASP A 206 -3.69 -20.34 -36.33
C ASP A 206 -3.68 -19.37 -35.12
N LEU A 207 -2.75 -18.41 -35.12
CA LEU A 207 -2.66 -17.39 -34.10
C LEU A 207 -3.79 -16.35 -34.25
N VAL A 208 -4.09 -15.94 -35.48
CA VAL A 208 -5.25 -15.07 -35.77
C VAL A 208 -6.55 -15.72 -35.30
N ALA A 209 -6.75 -17.00 -35.57
CA ALA A 209 -7.93 -17.75 -35.14
C ALA A 209 -8.05 -17.89 -33.61
N SER A 210 -6.92 -17.93 -32.92
CA SER A 210 -6.85 -18.08 -31.45
C SER A 210 -7.02 -16.77 -30.70
N LEU A 211 -6.61 -15.64 -31.28
CA LEU A 211 -6.68 -14.32 -30.66
C LEU A 211 -8.05 -13.68 -30.88
N LYS A 212 -9.09 -14.25 -30.29
CA LYS A 212 -10.46 -13.83 -30.57
C LYS A 212 -10.79 -12.44 -29.97
N PRO A 213 -11.49 -11.54 -30.69
CA PRO A 213 -11.98 -10.25 -30.17
C PRO A 213 -12.74 -10.31 -28.84
N GLU A 214 -13.43 -11.44 -28.59
CA GLU A 214 -14.21 -11.78 -27.40
C GLU A 214 -13.36 -11.73 -26.12
N TYR A 215 -12.05 -11.88 -26.25
CA TYR A 215 -11.13 -11.80 -25.11
C TYR A 215 -10.76 -10.37 -24.72
N VAL A 216 -11.12 -9.38 -25.54
CA VAL A 216 -10.87 -7.95 -25.27
C VAL A 216 -12.14 -7.25 -24.76
N ALA A 217 -13.30 -7.62 -25.29
CA ALA A 217 -14.57 -6.96 -24.97
C ALA A 217 -14.89 -6.86 -23.46
N PRO A 218 -14.63 -7.87 -22.62
CA PRO A 218 -14.88 -7.77 -21.18
C PRO A 218 -14.17 -6.60 -20.49
N LEU A 219 -12.93 -6.28 -20.90
CA LEU A 219 -12.20 -5.13 -20.34
C LEU A 219 -12.85 -3.81 -20.76
N VAL A 220 -13.24 -3.68 -22.03
CA VAL A 220 -13.93 -2.47 -22.53
C VAL A 220 -15.24 -2.25 -21.78
N LEU A 221 -16.04 -3.31 -21.62
CA LEU A 221 -17.26 -3.25 -20.82
C LEU A 221 -16.97 -2.82 -19.38
N TRP A 222 -16.00 -3.45 -18.71
CA TRP A 222 -15.62 -3.06 -17.34
C TRP A 222 -15.23 -1.59 -17.23
N LEU A 223 -14.35 -1.10 -18.09
CA LEU A 223 -13.90 0.30 -18.11
C LEU A 223 -15.03 1.29 -18.42
N CYS A 224 -16.11 0.83 -19.06
CA CYS A 224 -17.29 1.63 -19.38
C CYS A 224 -18.45 1.49 -18.37
N HIS A 225 -18.33 0.63 -17.36
CA HIS A 225 -19.38 0.46 -16.37
C HIS A 225 -19.38 1.62 -15.35
N ASP A 226 -20.54 1.92 -14.75
CA ASP A 226 -20.67 3.03 -13.79
C ASP A 226 -19.95 2.76 -12.46
N GLN A 227 -19.89 1.50 -12.03
CA GLN A 227 -19.11 1.05 -10.87
C GLN A 227 -17.59 1.17 -11.06
N CYS A 228 -17.10 1.23 -12.30
CA CYS A 228 -15.66 1.34 -12.54
C CYS A 228 -15.15 2.74 -12.21
N GLN A 229 -14.12 2.81 -11.37
CA GLN A 229 -13.46 4.04 -10.92
C GLN A 229 -12.12 4.30 -11.65
N GLU A 230 -11.74 3.43 -12.59
CA GLU A 230 -10.51 3.59 -13.36
C GLU A 230 -10.63 4.78 -14.33
N ASN A 231 -9.64 5.66 -14.33
CA ASN A 231 -9.60 6.85 -15.17
C ASN A 231 -8.16 7.23 -15.48
N GLY A 232 -7.84 7.44 -16.77
CA GLY A 232 -6.48 7.70 -17.25
C GLY A 232 -5.61 6.44 -17.32
N GLY A 233 -6.20 5.24 -17.27
CA GLY A 233 -5.48 3.99 -17.36
C GLY A 233 -5.06 3.65 -18.79
N LEU A 234 -3.94 2.95 -18.93
CA LEU A 234 -3.47 2.31 -20.17
C LEU A 234 -3.39 0.80 -19.94
N PHE A 235 -4.07 0.02 -20.78
CA PHE A 235 -4.12 -1.44 -20.65
C PHE A 235 -3.72 -2.16 -21.93
N GLU A 236 -2.80 -3.10 -21.84
CA GLU A 236 -2.63 -4.13 -22.87
C GLU A 236 -3.60 -5.30 -22.61
N VAL A 237 -4.17 -5.86 -23.67
CA VAL A 237 -5.23 -6.87 -23.53
C VAL A 237 -5.29 -7.80 -24.74
N GLY A 238 -5.39 -9.10 -24.49
CA GLY A 238 -5.52 -10.13 -25.53
C GLY A 238 -5.41 -11.54 -24.93
N ALA A 239 -5.94 -12.54 -25.62
CA ALA A 239 -5.89 -13.96 -25.20
C ALA A 239 -6.42 -14.27 -23.78
N GLY A 240 -7.23 -13.38 -23.19
CA GLY A 240 -7.73 -13.49 -21.82
C GLY A 240 -6.81 -12.88 -20.76
N TRP A 241 -5.65 -12.34 -21.15
CA TRP A 241 -4.74 -11.59 -20.29
C TRP A 241 -5.00 -10.08 -20.38
N ILE A 242 -4.86 -9.39 -19.25
CA ILE A 242 -5.00 -7.94 -19.12
C ILE A 242 -3.84 -7.43 -18.24
N GLY A 243 -3.07 -6.48 -18.76
CA GLY A 243 -1.99 -5.81 -18.02
C GLY A 243 -2.17 -4.29 -18.01
N LYS A 244 -1.91 -3.63 -16.88
CA LYS A 244 -1.91 -2.17 -16.76
C LYS A 244 -0.51 -1.62 -16.91
N LEU A 245 -0.35 -0.57 -17.72
CA LEU A 245 0.91 0.11 -17.96
C LEU A 245 0.92 1.47 -17.26
N ARG A 246 2.11 1.94 -16.89
CA ARG A 246 2.36 3.29 -16.36
C ARG A 246 3.77 3.76 -16.74
N TRP A 247 4.01 5.06 -16.63
CA TRP A 247 5.37 5.61 -16.73
C TRP A 247 6.18 5.32 -15.46
N GLU A 248 7.48 5.20 -15.67
CA GLU A 248 8.51 5.15 -14.64
C GLU A 248 9.62 6.11 -15.02
N ARG A 249 10.22 6.78 -14.04
CA ARG A 249 11.26 7.78 -14.24
C ARG A 249 12.41 7.53 -13.29
N THR A 250 13.63 7.47 -13.80
CA THR A 250 14.85 7.39 -12.96
C THR A 250 14.87 8.53 -11.93
N GLN A 251 15.68 8.40 -10.89
CA GLN A 251 15.99 9.54 -10.01
C GLN A 251 16.71 10.66 -10.78
N GLY A 252 17.31 10.32 -11.92
CA GLY A 252 18.14 11.21 -12.73
C GLY A 252 19.45 11.54 -12.02
N HIS A 253 20.16 12.54 -12.55
CA HIS A 253 21.36 13.05 -11.93
C HIS A 253 21.52 14.54 -12.18
N ILE A 254 21.99 15.28 -11.17
CA ILE A 254 22.31 16.70 -11.33
C ILE A 254 23.68 16.81 -11.97
N VAL A 255 23.72 17.21 -13.24
CA VAL A 255 24.95 17.33 -14.03
C VAL A 255 25.48 18.77 -14.12
N ARG A 256 24.67 19.75 -13.74
CA ARG A 256 25.04 21.17 -13.74
C ARG A 256 25.67 21.54 -12.40
N GLN A 257 26.73 22.34 -12.44
CA GLN A 257 27.35 22.97 -11.27
C GLN A 257 27.02 24.45 -11.20
N LYS A 258 27.03 25.03 -9.99
CA LYS A 258 26.80 26.47 -9.79
C LYS A 258 27.87 27.28 -10.51
N ASN A 259 27.46 28.38 -11.15
CA ASN A 259 28.33 29.33 -11.85
C ASN A 259 29.19 28.72 -12.99
N GLN A 260 28.89 27.50 -13.43
CA GLN A 260 29.56 26.86 -14.56
C GLN A 260 28.55 26.56 -15.67
N PRO A 261 28.93 26.77 -16.94
CA PRO A 261 28.10 26.35 -18.05
C PRO A 261 28.03 24.81 -18.08
N MET A 262 26.82 24.27 -18.23
CA MET A 262 26.62 22.86 -18.46
C MET A 262 27.13 22.49 -19.86
N ASN A 263 27.94 21.43 -19.96
CA ASN A 263 28.48 20.93 -21.23
C ASN A 263 28.04 19.48 -21.50
N PRO A 264 28.13 19.01 -22.76
CA PRO A 264 27.76 17.64 -23.12
C PRO A 264 28.63 16.56 -22.44
N GLU A 265 29.90 16.84 -22.15
CA GLU A 265 30.81 15.92 -21.49
C GLU A 265 30.33 15.57 -20.07
N ALA A 266 29.83 16.55 -19.31
CA ALA A 266 29.25 16.33 -17.98
C ALA A 266 28.00 15.43 -18.02
N VAL A 267 27.23 15.46 -19.12
CA VAL A 267 26.10 14.53 -19.32
C VAL A 267 26.62 13.12 -19.59
N ARG A 268 27.56 12.98 -20.54
CA ARG A 268 28.18 11.70 -20.89
C ARG A 268 28.78 11.03 -19.65
N ASP A 269 29.52 11.77 -18.85
CA ASP A 269 30.27 11.23 -17.71
C ASP A 269 29.35 10.79 -16.56
N GLN A 270 28.07 11.19 -16.57
CA GLN A 270 27.05 10.76 -15.60
C GLN A 270 25.92 9.93 -16.25
N TRP A 271 26.10 9.47 -17.49
CA TRP A 271 25.05 8.82 -18.26
C TRP A 271 24.48 7.58 -17.57
N ASP A 272 25.35 6.74 -17.00
CA ASP A 272 24.93 5.53 -16.30
C ASP A 272 24.00 5.84 -15.12
N LYS A 273 24.24 6.94 -14.39
CA LYS A 273 23.37 7.38 -13.29
C LYS A 273 22.06 7.99 -13.80
N ILE A 274 22.10 8.73 -14.90
CA ILE A 274 20.90 9.30 -15.52
C ILE A 274 19.94 8.18 -15.96
N CYS A 275 20.49 7.07 -16.45
CA CYS A 275 19.76 5.91 -16.95
C CYS A 275 19.51 4.81 -15.91
N ASP A 276 19.81 5.02 -14.63
CA ASP A 276 19.61 4.03 -13.58
C ASP A 276 18.16 3.99 -13.08
N PHE A 277 17.52 2.83 -13.25
CA PHE A 277 16.13 2.57 -12.85
C PHE A 277 15.98 1.86 -11.49
N THR A 278 17.06 1.59 -10.77
CA THR A 278 17.04 0.81 -9.51
C THR A 278 16.04 1.36 -8.49
N ASP A 279 16.00 2.68 -8.32
CA ASP A 279 15.10 3.38 -7.38
C ASP A 279 14.13 4.32 -8.10
N ALA A 280 13.62 3.92 -9.27
CA ALA A 280 12.80 4.79 -10.09
C ALA A 280 11.48 5.24 -9.43
N THR A 281 11.10 6.48 -9.75
CA THR A 281 9.84 7.11 -9.31
C THR A 281 8.69 6.83 -10.28
N LYS A 282 7.46 7.00 -9.79
CA LYS A 282 6.21 6.69 -10.51
C LYS A 282 5.36 7.95 -10.68
N PRO A 283 5.85 8.99 -11.40
CA PRO A 283 5.16 10.28 -11.46
C PRO A 283 3.76 10.12 -12.05
N THR A 284 2.76 10.74 -11.41
CA THR A 284 1.34 10.59 -11.75
C THR A 284 0.74 11.82 -12.41
N ASN A 285 1.40 12.98 -12.29
CA ASN A 285 0.92 14.25 -12.83
C ASN A 285 2.09 15.20 -13.16
N VAL A 286 1.77 16.28 -13.87
CA VAL A 286 2.76 17.28 -14.33
C VAL A 286 3.37 18.05 -13.17
N GLN A 287 2.59 18.30 -12.10
CA GLN A 287 3.03 19.07 -10.94
C GLN A 287 4.15 18.35 -10.17
N GLU A 288 4.02 17.05 -9.92
CA GLU A 288 5.07 16.20 -9.32
C GLU A 288 6.38 16.26 -10.14
N SER A 289 6.26 16.23 -11.47
CA SER A 289 7.42 16.35 -12.34
C SER A 289 8.11 17.71 -12.19
N LEU A 290 7.35 18.80 -12.15
CA LEU A 290 7.87 20.16 -11.99
C LEU A 290 8.52 20.38 -10.62
N GLN A 291 7.91 19.88 -9.54
CA GLN A 291 8.45 19.96 -8.18
C GLN A 291 9.86 19.36 -8.11
N SER A 292 10.09 18.25 -8.81
CA SER A 292 11.41 17.62 -8.87
C SER A 292 12.45 18.57 -9.49
N ILE A 293 12.11 19.25 -10.59
CA ILE A 293 13.01 20.20 -11.27
C ILE A 293 13.30 21.42 -10.37
N VAL A 294 12.28 21.95 -9.70
CA VAL A 294 12.44 23.08 -8.76
C VAL A 294 13.36 22.69 -7.59
N SER A 295 13.22 21.47 -7.07
CA SER A 295 14.12 20.97 -6.03
C SER A 295 15.58 20.91 -6.50
N VAL A 296 15.83 20.46 -7.74
CA VAL A 296 17.17 20.45 -8.34
C VAL A 296 17.76 21.86 -8.46
N LEU A 297 16.95 22.84 -8.86
CA LEU A 297 17.41 24.24 -8.94
C LEU A 297 17.91 24.74 -7.58
N SER A 298 17.12 24.54 -6.53
CA SER A 298 17.49 24.95 -5.17
C SER A 298 18.78 24.30 -4.67
N ARG A 299 18.98 23.01 -4.99
CA ARG A 299 20.21 22.27 -4.66
C ARG A 299 21.43 22.87 -5.34
N VAL A 300 21.36 23.10 -6.65
CA VAL A 300 22.49 23.69 -7.40
C VAL A 300 22.81 25.11 -6.92
N GLU A 301 21.81 25.90 -6.55
CA GLU A 301 22.04 27.26 -6.05
C GLU A 301 22.70 27.30 -4.67
N SER A 302 22.54 26.24 -3.87
CA SER A 302 23.12 26.14 -2.51
C SER A 302 24.60 25.70 -2.47
N GLU A 303 25.14 25.08 -3.52
CA GLU A 303 26.49 24.45 -3.54
C GLU A 303 27.69 25.45 -3.66
N GLY A 304 27.52 26.75 -3.39
CA GLY A 304 28.51 27.79 -3.71
C GLY A 304 29.28 28.47 -2.57
N ASP A 305 29.00 28.20 -1.30
CA ASP A 305 29.51 29.00 -0.17
C ASP A 305 30.66 28.36 0.62
N VAL A 306 31.49 27.50 -0.01
CA VAL A 306 32.65 26.90 0.67
C VAL A 306 33.89 26.94 -0.21
N GLY A 307 34.84 27.82 0.10
CA GLY A 307 36.14 27.83 -0.57
C GLY A 307 37.12 28.96 -0.20
N ALA A 308 37.68 28.93 1.02
CA ALA A 308 39.05 29.40 1.27
C ALA A 308 39.60 28.81 2.58
N SER A 309 40.65 27.99 2.48
CA SER A 309 41.43 27.47 3.63
C SER A 309 42.06 28.59 4.46
N PRO A 310 42.11 28.48 5.81
CA PRO A 310 42.99 29.31 6.61
C PRO A 310 44.14 28.48 7.21
N THR A 311 45.32 28.58 6.62
CA THR A 311 46.56 28.57 7.40
C THR A 311 46.86 30.01 7.83
N ALA A 312 47.18 30.17 9.12
CA ALA A 312 47.62 31.39 9.82
C ALA A 312 46.51 32.36 10.28
N ALA A 313 46.08 32.21 11.55
CA ALA A 313 46.04 33.30 12.54
C ALA A 313 45.47 32.76 13.87
N ALA A 314 46.30 32.79 14.91
CA ALA A 314 45.83 32.68 16.28
C ALA A 314 45.21 34.03 16.72
N ALA A 315 44.24 33.95 17.64
CA ALA A 315 43.60 35.02 18.41
C ALA A 315 42.42 35.78 17.77
N SER A 316 41.21 35.23 17.90
CA SER A 316 40.08 35.87 18.61
C SER A 316 38.88 34.91 18.61
N ALA A 317 38.25 34.74 19.78
CA ALA A 317 37.22 33.73 20.03
C ALA A 317 35.80 34.25 19.72
N ALA A 318 35.14 33.63 18.74
CA ALA A 318 33.69 33.45 18.65
C ALA A 318 33.41 32.23 17.74
N SER A 319 32.72 31.23 18.28
CA SER A 319 32.52 29.88 17.72
C SER A 319 31.58 29.86 16.50
N THR A 320 32.09 29.44 15.34
CA THR A 320 31.28 29.14 14.14
C THR A 320 30.90 27.65 14.08
N SER A 321 30.11 27.19 15.04
CA SER A 321 29.45 25.87 14.95
C SER A 321 28.24 25.98 14.03
N GLY A 322 28.13 25.10 13.02
CA GLY A 322 27.03 25.08 12.04
C GLY A 322 25.63 24.73 12.58
N ILE A 323 25.40 24.88 13.88
CA ILE A 323 24.13 24.63 14.57
C ILE A 323 23.57 25.95 15.10
N ASN A 324 22.35 26.29 14.68
CA ASN A 324 21.55 27.40 15.19
C ASN A 324 20.23 26.87 15.79
N PRO A 325 20.15 26.67 17.12
CA PRO A 325 18.95 26.18 17.78
C PRO A 325 17.70 27.06 17.57
N ALA A 326 17.88 28.37 17.40
CA ALA A 326 16.75 29.30 17.24
C ALA A 326 16.02 29.10 15.90
N GLU A 327 16.71 28.60 14.89
CA GLU A 327 16.14 28.26 13.57
C GLU A 327 15.63 26.83 13.51
N ALA A 328 16.30 25.91 14.20
CA ALA A 328 16.03 24.48 14.14
C ALA A 328 14.84 24.03 15.01
N VAL A 329 14.71 24.57 16.23
CA VAL A 329 13.69 24.10 17.18
C VAL A 329 12.28 24.46 16.71
N GLY A 330 11.38 23.48 16.72
CA GLY A 330 10.01 23.60 16.25
C GLY A 330 9.81 23.30 14.77
N GLN A 331 10.89 23.14 14.00
CA GLN A 331 10.80 22.75 12.59
C GLN A 331 10.21 21.34 12.47
N LYS A 332 9.30 21.18 11.51
CA LYS A 332 8.67 19.91 11.18
C LYS A 332 9.33 19.30 9.95
N LEU A 333 9.55 17.99 10.00
CA LEU A 333 9.98 17.24 8.83
C LEU A 333 8.74 16.85 8.01
N PRO A 334 8.89 16.61 6.69
CA PRO A 334 7.81 16.08 5.88
C PRO A 334 7.23 14.79 6.48
N PRO A 335 5.90 14.61 6.46
CA PRO A 335 5.29 13.38 6.95
C PRO A 335 5.74 12.20 6.09
N THR A 336 5.99 11.06 6.73
CA THR A 336 6.40 9.82 6.05
C THR A 336 5.35 8.74 6.25
N THR A 337 5.14 7.93 5.22
CA THR A 337 4.17 6.84 5.24
C THR A 337 4.87 5.49 5.21
N PHE A 338 4.51 4.62 6.14
CA PHE A 338 5.07 3.28 6.28
C PHE A 338 3.97 2.23 6.12
N ASN A 339 4.06 1.42 5.06
CA ASN A 339 3.14 0.32 4.80
C ASN A 339 3.76 -0.98 5.30
N PHE A 340 2.99 -1.77 6.04
CA PHE A 340 3.47 -3.02 6.58
C PHE A 340 2.38 -4.07 6.72
N ASN A 341 2.79 -5.33 6.79
CA ASN A 341 1.95 -6.47 7.12
C ASN A 341 2.70 -7.42 8.06
N HIS A 342 2.14 -8.62 8.26
CA HIS A 342 2.71 -9.63 9.14
C HIS A 342 4.19 -9.94 8.83
N VAL A 343 4.64 -9.81 7.58
CA VAL A 343 6.03 -10.05 7.19
C VAL A 343 6.97 -9.10 7.92
N GLN A 344 6.67 -7.79 7.96
CA GLN A 344 7.53 -6.83 8.68
C GLN A 344 7.48 -7.06 10.19
N CYS A 345 6.32 -7.42 10.75
CA CYS A 345 6.21 -7.76 12.17
C CYS A 345 7.11 -8.95 12.54
N ILE A 346 7.06 -10.02 11.75
CA ILE A 346 7.84 -11.25 11.98
C ILE A 346 9.33 -11.00 11.75
N LEU A 347 9.70 -10.27 10.68
CA LEU A 347 11.09 -9.90 10.41
C LEU A 347 11.70 -9.11 11.56
N TYR A 348 10.97 -8.12 12.09
CA TYR A 348 11.42 -7.37 13.26
C TYR A 348 11.55 -8.26 14.49
N ALA A 349 10.56 -9.12 14.77
CA ALA A 349 10.60 -10.04 15.90
C ALA A 349 11.83 -10.95 15.86
N LEU A 350 12.13 -11.55 14.70
CA LEU A 350 13.36 -12.32 14.47
C LEU A 350 14.62 -11.44 14.63
N GLY A 351 14.58 -10.22 14.09
CA GLY A 351 15.66 -9.24 14.17
C GLY A 351 16.02 -8.83 15.60
N VAL A 352 15.08 -8.90 16.55
CA VAL A 352 15.32 -8.66 17.98
C VAL A 352 15.42 -9.94 18.81
N GLY A 353 15.64 -11.08 18.14
CA GLY A 353 16.01 -12.34 18.78
C GLY A 353 14.85 -13.25 19.18
N MET A 354 13.61 -12.96 18.77
CA MET A 354 12.55 -13.97 18.86
C MET A 354 12.93 -15.17 18.01
N SER A 355 12.63 -16.36 18.51
CA SER A 355 13.03 -17.62 17.90
C SER A 355 12.06 -18.72 18.28
N THR A 356 11.83 -19.67 17.37
CA THR A 356 11.03 -20.87 17.58
C THR A 356 11.60 -21.83 18.63
N LYS A 357 12.81 -21.57 19.14
CA LYS A 357 13.36 -22.27 20.33
C LYS A 357 12.48 -22.11 21.56
N ASP A 358 11.77 -21.00 21.64
CA ASP A 358 10.87 -20.68 22.72
C ASP A 358 9.42 -20.73 22.19
N PRO A 359 8.60 -21.67 22.66
CA PRO A 359 7.21 -21.80 22.21
C PRO A 359 6.39 -20.51 22.41
N ASP A 360 6.69 -19.71 23.44
CA ASP A 360 5.95 -18.48 23.74
C ASP A 360 6.18 -17.40 22.67
N HIS A 361 7.24 -17.53 21.86
CA HIS A 361 7.54 -16.60 20.77
C HIS A 361 6.68 -16.84 19.53
N LEU A 362 5.99 -17.98 19.42
CA LEU A 362 5.21 -18.32 18.22
C LEU A 362 4.15 -17.24 17.90
N ARG A 363 3.59 -16.60 18.93
CA ARG A 363 2.64 -15.48 18.79
C ARG A 363 3.19 -14.24 18.09
N PHE A 364 4.51 -14.13 17.93
CA PHE A 364 5.17 -13.03 17.20
C PHE A 364 5.78 -13.49 15.87
N LEU A 365 5.79 -14.80 15.60
CA LEU A 365 6.51 -15.42 14.49
C LEU A 365 5.62 -16.12 13.48
N TYR A 366 4.35 -16.35 13.81
CA TYR A 366 3.40 -17.04 12.94
C TYR A 366 2.09 -16.28 12.86
N GLU A 367 1.78 -15.77 11.67
CA GLU A 367 0.59 -14.99 11.37
C GLU A 367 -0.73 -15.76 11.54
N GLY A 368 -0.68 -17.10 11.55
CA GLY A 368 -1.81 -17.98 11.86
C GLY A 368 -1.98 -18.29 13.35
N HIS A 369 -1.10 -17.79 14.24
CA HIS A 369 -1.29 -17.93 15.68
C HIS A 369 -2.54 -17.13 16.12
N PRO A 370 -3.43 -17.68 16.98
CA PRO A 370 -4.68 -17.00 17.36
C PRO A 370 -4.45 -15.64 18.03
N ASP A 371 -3.35 -15.50 18.75
CA ASP A 371 -2.90 -14.23 19.35
C ASP A 371 -1.74 -13.58 18.59
N PHE A 372 -1.67 -13.77 17.26
CA PHE A 372 -0.59 -13.16 16.48
C PHE A 372 -0.55 -11.65 16.71
N SER A 373 0.61 -11.16 17.17
CA SER A 373 0.77 -9.78 17.61
C SER A 373 2.07 -9.18 17.09
N CYS A 374 2.06 -7.87 16.90
CA CYS A 374 3.28 -7.12 16.63
C CYS A 374 4.01 -6.81 17.95
N LEU A 375 5.35 -6.93 17.96
CA LEU A 375 6.12 -6.54 19.15
C LEU A 375 5.98 -5.02 19.40
N PRO A 376 5.72 -4.56 20.63
CA PRO A 376 5.55 -3.14 20.93
C PRO A 376 6.69 -2.25 20.43
N THR A 377 7.93 -2.72 20.53
CA THR A 377 9.11 -1.97 20.11
C THR A 377 9.26 -1.84 18.60
N PHE A 378 8.46 -2.55 17.79
CA PHE A 378 8.36 -2.29 16.35
C PHE A 378 7.94 -0.84 16.06
N GLY A 379 7.26 -0.17 17.01
CA GLY A 379 6.85 1.22 16.88
C GLY A 379 7.99 2.22 16.66
N VAL A 380 9.26 1.85 16.86
CA VAL A 380 10.41 2.69 16.48
C VAL A 380 10.66 2.68 14.97
N ILE A 381 10.29 1.61 14.26
CA ILE A 381 10.61 1.41 12.84
C ILE A 381 9.88 2.42 11.95
N PRO A 382 8.54 2.59 12.02
CA PRO A 382 7.84 3.61 11.24
C PRO A 382 8.31 5.04 11.56
N SER A 383 8.73 5.30 12.80
CA SER A 383 9.19 6.63 13.23
C SER A 383 10.64 6.91 12.79
N GLN A 384 11.50 5.89 12.73
CA GLN A 384 12.88 6.02 12.27
C GLN A 384 12.96 6.38 10.77
N ALA A 385 12.03 5.87 9.96
CA ALA A 385 11.93 6.23 8.54
C ALA A 385 11.78 7.75 8.32
N ALA A 386 11.05 8.43 9.20
CA ALA A 386 10.90 9.90 9.17
C ALA A 386 12.23 10.66 9.35
N MET A 387 13.25 10.02 9.95
CA MET A 387 14.54 10.62 10.23
C MET A 387 15.60 10.34 9.14
N MET A 388 15.56 9.16 8.51
CA MET A 388 16.63 8.67 7.63
C MET A 388 16.48 9.08 6.15
N ASP A 389 15.28 9.45 5.69
CA ASP A 389 15.01 9.80 4.28
C ASP A 389 15.41 11.27 3.92
N GLY A 390 16.57 11.72 4.40
CA GLY A 390 17.09 13.09 4.21
C GLY A 390 16.45 14.17 5.10
N GLY A 391 15.62 13.77 6.06
CA GLY A 391 14.84 14.67 6.92
C GLY A 391 15.68 15.65 7.75
N LEU A 392 16.67 15.16 8.51
CA LEU A 392 17.51 16.02 9.37
C LEU A 392 18.37 17.02 8.58
N SER A 393 18.85 16.64 7.39
CA SER A 393 19.66 17.52 6.51
C SER A 393 18.88 18.67 5.90
N SER A 394 17.54 18.58 5.91
CA SER A 394 16.66 19.60 5.33
C SER A 394 16.28 20.70 6.33
N ILE A 395 16.67 20.57 7.60
CA ILE A 395 16.27 21.47 8.68
C ILE A 395 17.17 22.71 8.73
N PRO A 396 16.59 23.92 8.59
CA PRO A 396 17.33 25.17 8.79
C PRO A 396 18.00 25.22 10.16
N GLY A 397 19.26 25.66 10.20
CA GLY A 397 20.03 25.73 11.44
C GLY A 397 20.64 24.41 11.91
N LEU A 398 20.57 23.31 11.15
CA LEU A 398 21.27 22.05 11.45
C LEU A 398 22.22 21.64 10.31
N ASN A 399 23.44 22.16 10.31
CA ASN A 399 24.51 21.67 9.44
C ASN A 399 25.33 20.58 10.16
N ILE A 400 24.97 19.32 9.94
CA ILE A 400 25.51 18.15 10.65
C ILE A 400 26.25 17.20 9.71
N ASP A 401 27.39 16.68 10.16
CA ASP A 401 28.10 15.58 9.51
C ASP A 401 27.49 14.24 9.95
N PHE A 402 26.84 13.55 9.02
CA PHE A 402 26.18 12.26 9.29
C PHE A 402 27.14 11.12 9.65
N THR A 403 28.43 11.23 9.31
CA THR A 403 29.44 10.25 9.75
C THR A 403 29.72 10.32 11.25
N GLN A 404 29.35 11.45 11.89
CA GLN A 404 29.55 11.73 13.31
C GLN A 404 28.26 11.61 14.14
N VAL A 405 27.20 11.04 13.55
CA VAL A 405 25.90 10.87 14.18
C VAL A 405 25.83 9.57 14.97
N LEU A 406 25.56 9.69 16.27
CA LEU A 406 25.34 8.58 17.18
C LEU A 406 23.92 8.66 17.75
N HIS A 407 23.23 7.53 17.78
CA HIS A 407 21.95 7.43 18.48
C HIS A 407 22.22 7.31 19.99
N GLY A 408 21.93 8.36 20.76
CA GLY A 408 22.27 8.43 22.19
C GLY A 408 21.19 7.88 23.13
N GLU A 409 19.94 8.26 22.93
CA GLU A 409 18.81 7.81 23.75
C GLU A 409 17.55 7.60 22.91
N GLN A 410 16.71 6.65 23.32
CA GLN A 410 15.41 6.39 22.71
C GLN A 410 14.32 6.39 23.79
N TYR A 411 13.20 7.05 23.51
CA TYR A 411 11.93 6.85 24.20
C TYR A 411 10.87 6.41 23.19
N LEU A 412 10.04 5.44 23.57
CA LEU A 412 8.86 5.01 22.82
C LEU A 412 7.70 4.88 23.81
N GLU A 413 6.54 5.42 23.44
CA GLU A 413 5.28 5.27 24.16
C GLU A 413 4.20 4.80 23.18
N LEU A 414 3.50 3.74 23.55
CA LEU A 414 2.33 3.25 22.82
C LEU A 414 1.07 3.77 23.49
N HIS A 415 0.17 4.32 22.69
CA HIS A 415 -1.18 4.67 23.13
C HIS A 415 -2.14 3.49 22.96
N LYS A 416 -1.83 2.58 22.04
CA LYS A 416 -2.53 1.32 21.78
C LYS A 416 -1.55 0.25 21.27
N PRO A 417 -1.89 -1.04 21.38
CA PRO A 417 -1.14 -2.10 20.72
C PRO A 417 -1.01 -1.82 19.21
N LEU A 418 0.17 -2.11 18.66
CA LEU A 418 0.40 -1.93 17.23
C LEU A 418 -0.45 -2.92 16.42
N PRO A 419 -1.07 -2.48 15.31
CA PRO A 419 -1.72 -3.41 14.41
C PRO A 419 -0.69 -4.35 13.77
N THR A 420 -1.15 -5.48 13.24
CA THR A 420 -0.30 -6.48 12.56
C THR A 420 -0.19 -6.26 11.05
N SER A 421 -0.94 -5.29 10.52
CA SER A 421 -0.82 -4.78 9.16
C SER A 421 -1.48 -3.42 9.05
N GLY A 422 -1.09 -2.64 8.05
CA GLY A 422 -1.72 -1.37 7.74
C GLY A 422 -0.75 -0.35 7.19
N GLN A 423 -1.21 0.90 7.19
CA GLN A 423 -0.43 2.06 6.81
C GLN A 423 -0.33 2.98 8.01
N LEU A 424 0.89 3.39 8.34
CA LEU A 424 1.18 4.34 9.41
C LEU A 424 1.77 5.61 8.83
N THR A 425 1.40 6.77 9.37
CA THR A 425 1.95 8.07 9.00
C THR A 425 2.70 8.67 10.17
N SER A 426 3.98 9.00 9.99
CA SER A 426 4.84 9.58 11.02
C SER A 426 5.10 11.05 10.74
N GLU A 427 4.90 11.89 11.75
CA GLU A 427 5.19 13.32 11.74
C GLU A 427 6.28 13.65 12.77
N ALA A 428 7.40 14.20 12.31
CA ALA A 428 8.55 14.49 13.17
C ALA A 428 8.75 15.99 13.37
N THR A 429 9.15 16.40 14.58
CA THR A 429 9.42 17.79 14.96
C THR A 429 10.69 17.88 15.80
N ILE A 430 11.55 18.86 15.53
CA ILE A 430 12.72 19.15 16.37
C ILE A 430 12.25 19.74 17.70
N ALA A 431 12.25 18.93 18.74
CA ALA A 431 11.80 19.32 20.06
C ALA A 431 12.79 20.28 20.73
N ASP A 432 14.08 20.01 20.57
CA ASP A 432 15.15 20.80 21.17
C ASP A 432 16.54 20.52 20.57
N VAL A 433 17.49 21.43 20.80
CA VAL A 433 18.91 21.25 20.46
C VAL A 433 19.77 21.68 21.65
N LEU A 434 20.65 20.79 22.11
CA LEU A 434 21.46 20.98 23.33
C LEU A 434 22.94 20.98 23.02
N ASP A 435 23.67 21.87 23.69
CA ASP A 435 25.12 21.94 23.60
C ASP A 435 25.77 21.07 24.68
N LYS A 436 26.61 20.12 24.29
CA LYS A 436 27.37 19.26 25.20
C LYS A 436 28.87 19.58 25.21
N GLY A 437 29.27 20.73 24.66
CA GLY A 437 30.66 21.16 24.54
C GLY A 437 31.30 20.58 23.29
N SER A 438 31.72 19.32 23.33
CA SER A 438 32.37 18.64 22.20
C SER A 438 31.39 18.04 21.17
N GLY A 439 30.09 18.30 21.31
CA GLY A 439 29.04 17.77 20.44
C GLY A 439 27.68 18.38 20.76
N ALA A 440 26.70 18.11 19.90
CA ALA A 440 25.32 18.55 20.05
C ALA A 440 24.38 17.37 20.30
N VAL A 441 23.28 17.59 21.03
CA VAL A 441 22.15 16.64 21.08
C VAL A 441 20.95 17.27 20.40
N ILE A 442 20.38 16.58 19.42
CA ILE A 442 19.11 16.94 18.77
C ILE A 442 18.03 16.03 19.35
N LEU A 443 17.01 16.63 19.95
CA LEU A 443 15.81 15.93 20.40
C LEU A 443 14.75 16.01 19.31
N LEU A 444 14.29 14.86 18.83
CA LEU A 444 13.28 14.74 17.78
C LEU A 444 12.06 14.01 18.32
N ASP A 445 10.93 14.70 18.35
CA ASP A 445 9.62 14.13 18.69
C ASP A 445 8.96 13.61 17.42
N VAL A 446 8.47 12.37 17.43
CA VAL A 446 7.80 11.74 16.29
C VAL A 446 6.47 11.14 16.74
N ASN A 447 5.38 11.62 16.17
CA ASN A 447 4.05 11.08 16.38
C ASN A 447 3.66 10.20 15.19
N THR A 448 3.21 8.99 15.43
CA THR A 448 2.83 8.04 14.38
C THR A 448 1.35 7.67 14.49
N TYR A 449 0.64 7.80 13.38
CA TYR A 449 -0.81 7.66 13.28
C TYR A 449 -1.23 6.50 12.39
N SER A 450 -2.37 5.90 12.68
CA SER A 450 -3.10 4.97 11.81
C SER A 450 -4.42 5.64 11.41
N GLY A 451 -4.49 6.18 10.19
CA GLY A 451 -5.53 7.15 9.85
C GLY A 451 -5.37 8.40 10.71
N ASP A 452 -6.43 8.80 11.42
CA ASP A 452 -6.42 9.96 12.33
C ASP A 452 -6.06 9.59 13.78
N GLU A 453 -5.86 8.31 14.09
CA GLU A 453 -5.60 7.84 15.45
C GLU A 453 -4.11 7.79 15.77
N LEU A 454 -3.69 8.43 16.86
CA LEU A 454 -2.32 8.37 17.37
C LEU A 454 -2.04 6.98 17.97
N VAL A 455 -1.08 6.27 17.40
CA VAL A 455 -0.72 4.91 17.80
C VAL A 455 0.50 4.90 18.72
N CYS A 456 1.55 5.64 18.34
CA CYS A 456 2.75 5.76 19.16
C CYS A 456 3.41 7.13 19.07
N TYR A 457 4.13 7.46 20.13
CA TYR A 457 5.02 8.61 20.23
C TYR A 457 6.44 8.12 20.48
N ASN A 458 7.39 8.66 19.71
CA ASN A 458 8.81 8.40 19.88
C ASN A 458 9.55 9.72 20.18
N GLN A 459 10.56 9.66 21.04
CA GLN A 459 11.55 10.73 21.17
C GLN A 459 12.94 10.15 20.93
N PHE A 460 13.58 10.60 19.85
CA PHE A 460 14.95 10.27 19.51
C PHE A 460 15.89 11.34 20.09
N SER A 461 17.00 10.90 20.67
CA SER A 461 18.11 11.77 21.07
C SER A 461 19.33 11.44 20.22
N VAL A 462 19.60 12.29 19.25
CA VAL A 462 20.70 12.14 18.30
C VAL A 462 21.89 12.98 18.76
N PHE A 463 23.03 12.33 19.02
CA PHE A 463 24.27 13.01 19.38
C PHE A 463 25.14 13.20 18.15
N VAL A 464 25.57 14.43 17.88
CA VAL A 464 26.44 14.78 16.77
C VAL A 464 27.80 15.20 17.33
N VAL A 465 28.81 14.33 17.15
CA VAL A 465 30.17 14.60 17.62
C VAL A 465 30.75 15.81 16.88
N GLY A 466 31.46 16.69 17.59
CA GLY A 466 32.10 17.88 17.00
C GLY A 466 31.18 19.08 16.78
N ALA A 467 29.86 18.90 16.80
CA ALA A 467 28.90 19.97 16.51
C ALA A 467 28.51 20.84 17.73
N GLY A 468 29.25 20.75 18.84
CA GLY A 468 28.98 21.53 20.06
C GLY A 468 29.70 22.88 20.09
N GLY A 469 29.65 23.56 21.24
CA GLY A 469 30.37 24.80 21.49
C GLY A 469 29.68 26.06 20.96
N PHE A 470 28.40 25.99 20.61
CA PHE A 470 27.56 27.14 20.24
C PHE A 470 27.06 27.96 21.44
N GLY A 471 27.34 27.55 22.67
CA GLY A 471 26.89 28.25 23.88
C GLY A 471 25.40 28.02 24.20
N GLY A 472 24.83 26.91 23.71
CA GLY A 472 23.44 26.54 23.97
C GLY A 472 23.21 25.93 25.35
N LYS A 473 21.93 25.71 25.70
CA LYS A 473 21.57 25.01 26.95
C LYS A 473 22.07 23.57 26.95
N ARG A 474 22.48 23.07 28.12
CA ARG A 474 23.01 21.71 28.28
C ARG A 474 21.94 20.65 28.59
N THR A 475 20.74 21.07 28.98
CA THR A 475 19.63 20.20 29.40
C THR A 475 18.33 20.70 28.80
N SER A 476 17.34 19.79 28.66
CA SER A 476 15.99 20.12 28.21
C SER A 476 14.96 19.58 29.19
N GLU A 477 13.96 20.38 29.52
CA GLU A 477 12.76 19.90 30.22
C GLU A 477 11.86 19.04 29.33
N LYS A 478 12.03 19.12 28.00
CA LYS A 478 11.29 18.29 27.03
C LYS A 478 11.87 16.88 26.90
N ALA A 479 13.13 16.67 27.34
CA ALA A 479 13.77 15.37 27.27
C ALA A 479 13.13 14.40 28.25
N LYS A 480 12.73 13.21 27.78
CA LYS A 480 12.32 12.11 28.66
C LYS A 480 13.52 11.62 29.45
N ALA A 481 13.50 11.82 30.77
CA ALA A 481 14.66 11.57 31.62
C ALA A 481 14.98 10.06 31.74
N PRO A 482 16.26 9.67 31.63
CA PRO A 482 16.70 8.35 32.05
C PRO A 482 16.73 8.23 33.58
N LEU A 483 16.48 7.04 34.10
CA LEU A 483 16.42 6.77 35.53
C LEU A 483 17.43 5.68 35.91
N PRO A 484 18.29 5.90 36.91
CA PRO A 484 19.24 4.88 37.36
C PRO A 484 18.49 3.65 37.89
N PRO A 485 19.11 2.45 37.84
CA PRO A 485 18.54 1.27 38.49
C PRO A 485 18.53 1.45 40.02
N PRO A 486 17.57 0.83 40.72
CA PRO A 486 17.53 0.79 42.18
C PRO A 486 18.83 0.23 42.78
N GLN A 487 19.28 0.78 43.91
CA GLN A 487 20.50 0.35 44.62
C GLN A 487 20.25 -0.91 45.46
N ARG A 488 19.82 -1.99 44.81
CA ARG A 488 19.58 -3.34 45.38
C ARG A 488 19.81 -4.41 44.31
N ALA A 489 19.80 -5.69 44.69
CA ALA A 489 19.87 -6.78 43.72
C ALA A 489 18.68 -6.76 42.74
N PRO A 490 18.87 -7.14 41.46
CA PRO A 490 17.79 -7.25 40.48
C PRO A 490 16.78 -8.32 40.87
N ASP A 491 15.52 -8.08 40.55
CA ASP A 491 14.43 -9.04 40.76
C ASP A 491 14.47 -10.18 39.75
N ALA A 492 14.96 -9.89 38.53
CA ALA A 492 15.16 -10.89 37.49
C ALA A 492 16.39 -10.55 36.64
N VAL A 493 17.06 -11.58 36.15
CA VAL A 493 18.18 -11.47 35.21
C VAL A 493 17.96 -12.46 34.07
N VAL A 494 17.92 -11.95 32.84
CA VAL A 494 17.80 -12.78 31.63
C VAL A 494 19.05 -12.61 30.79
N ILE A 495 19.58 -13.73 30.31
CA ILE A 495 20.74 -13.76 29.42
C ILE A 495 20.30 -14.37 28.10
N ASP A 496 20.51 -13.65 27.00
CA ASP A 496 20.20 -14.12 25.66
C ASP A 496 21.31 -13.74 24.68
N SER A 497 21.63 -14.64 23.76
CA SER A 497 22.74 -14.48 22.82
C SER A 497 22.25 -13.97 21.48
N THR A 498 22.87 -12.90 21.01
CA THR A 498 22.68 -12.44 19.63
C THR A 498 23.36 -13.42 18.67
N THR A 499 22.86 -13.56 17.45
CA THR A 499 23.56 -14.32 16.41
C THR A 499 24.68 -13.48 15.78
N ARG A 500 25.63 -14.12 15.08
CA ARG A 500 26.65 -13.39 14.30
C ARG A 500 26.02 -12.53 13.21
N ASP A 501 24.89 -12.95 12.67
CA ASP A 501 24.15 -12.27 11.60
C ASP A 501 23.04 -11.35 12.14
N GLN A 502 23.00 -11.09 13.46
CA GLN A 502 21.87 -10.38 14.08
C GLN A 502 21.68 -8.97 13.50
N ALA A 503 22.78 -8.25 13.26
CA ALA A 503 22.73 -6.93 12.63
C ALA A 503 22.28 -6.99 11.17
N ALA A 504 22.72 -8.03 10.44
CA ALA A 504 22.33 -8.28 9.06
C ALA A 504 20.84 -8.64 8.92
N LEU A 505 20.26 -9.29 9.93
CA LEU A 505 18.83 -9.57 10.01
C LEU A 505 18.03 -8.34 10.47
N TYR A 506 18.44 -7.67 11.54
CA TYR A 506 17.72 -6.52 12.10
C TYR A 506 17.58 -5.37 11.10
N ARG A 507 18.63 -5.07 10.31
CA ARG A 507 18.60 -4.00 9.30
C ARG A 507 17.48 -4.17 8.26
N LEU A 508 17.03 -5.41 7.99
CA LEU A 508 15.91 -5.67 7.08
C LEU A 508 14.58 -5.08 7.59
N SER A 509 14.52 -4.68 8.85
CA SER A 509 13.39 -3.95 9.43
C SER A 509 13.34 -2.48 9.01
N GLY A 510 14.42 -1.91 8.46
CA GLY A 510 14.40 -0.55 7.90
C GLY A 510 15.61 0.34 8.20
N ASP A 511 16.57 -0.10 9.03
CA ASP A 511 17.80 0.66 9.33
C ASP A 511 18.97 0.17 8.46
N TRP A 512 19.15 0.82 7.32
CA TRP A 512 20.12 0.43 6.29
C TRP A 512 21.54 0.98 6.52
N ASN A 513 21.83 1.64 7.66
CA ASN A 513 23.12 2.27 7.91
C ASN A 513 24.29 1.26 7.72
N PRO A 514 25.25 1.55 6.80
CA PRO A 514 26.35 0.64 6.51
C PRO A 514 27.25 0.31 7.70
N LEU A 515 27.28 1.16 8.74
CA LEU A 515 27.99 0.95 10.01
C LEU A 515 27.73 -0.44 10.63
N HIS A 516 26.55 -1.02 10.38
CA HIS A 516 26.10 -2.26 10.97
C HIS A 516 26.39 -3.51 10.12
N ILE A 517 26.99 -3.37 8.93
CA ILE A 517 27.28 -4.52 8.05
C ILE A 517 28.59 -4.41 7.26
N ASP A 518 29.03 -3.21 6.89
CA ASP A 518 30.26 -3.00 6.11
C ASP A 518 31.44 -2.68 7.05
N PRO A 519 32.48 -3.53 7.10
CA PRO A 519 33.68 -3.28 7.90
C PRO A 519 34.40 -1.98 7.55
N SER A 520 34.41 -1.57 6.29
CA SER A 520 35.10 -0.35 5.84
C SER A 520 34.40 0.89 6.39
N PHE A 521 33.07 0.89 6.33
CA PHE A 521 32.26 1.96 6.90
C PHE A 521 32.30 2.00 8.42
N ALA A 522 32.27 0.82 9.07
CA ALA A 522 32.44 0.72 10.51
C ALA A 522 33.77 1.32 10.99
N ALA A 523 34.86 1.08 10.24
CA ALA A 523 36.17 1.64 10.53
C ALA A 523 36.20 3.18 10.42
N MET A 524 35.50 3.77 9.44
CA MET A 524 35.37 5.23 9.33
C MET A 524 34.66 5.84 10.54
N GLY A 525 33.67 5.15 11.11
CA GLY A 525 32.99 5.52 12.35
C GLY A 525 33.79 5.23 13.63
N GLY A 526 35.04 4.75 13.52
CA GLY A 526 35.91 4.44 14.67
C GLY A 526 35.71 3.06 15.29
N PHE A 527 34.97 2.16 14.64
CA PHE A 527 34.75 0.80 15.13
C PHE A 527 35.62 -0.22 14.39
N LYS A 528 36.21 -1.17 15.11
CA LYS A 528 37.07 -2.22 14.53
C LYS A 528 36.31 -3.19 13.62
N THR A 529 35.02 -3.39 13.89
CA THR A 529 34.12 -4.30 13.19
C THR A 529 32.71 -3.71 13.21
N PRO A 530 31.81 -4.13 12.31
CA PRO A 530 30.41 -3.73 12.36
C PRO A 530 29.78 -4.04 13.72
N ILE A 531 29.06 -3.07 14.27
CA ILE A 531 28.38 -3.17 15.57
C ILE A 531 26.91 -3.50 15.39
N LEU A 532 26.28 -4.08 16.41
CA LEU A 532 24.84 -4.27 16.45
C LEU A 532 24.12 -2.93 16.63
N HIS A 533 22.96 -2.76 16.00
CA HIS A 533 22.12 -1.59 16.20
C HIS A 533 21.74 -1.44 17.67
N GLY A 534 21.82 -0.21 18.21
CA GLY A 534 21.34 0.09 19.56
C GLY A 534 19.86 -0.30 19.74
N LEU A 535 19.04 0.02 18.73
CA LEU A 535 17.62 -0.33 18.71
C LEU A 535 17.35 -1.85 18.64
N CYS A 536 18.30 -2.66 18.16
CA CYS A 536 18.22 -4.11 18.28
C CYS A 536 18.39 -4.55 19.74
N SER A 537 19.44 -4.06 20.43
CA SER A 537 19.67 -4.36 21.86
C SER A 537 18.52 -3.86 22.75
N PHE A 538 17.92 -2.73 22.39
CA PHE A 538 16.68 -2.20 22.96
C PHE A 538 15.50 -3.18 22.81
N GLY A 539 15.29 -3.75 21.62
CA GLY A 539 14.26 -4.76 21.38
C GLY A 539 14.47 -6.02 22.21
N PHE A 540 15.72 -6.50 22.32
CA PHE A 540 16.09 -7.61 23.21
C PHE A 540 15.71 -7.33 24.67
N ALA A 541 16.11 -6.17 25.21
CA ALA A 541 15.79 -5.79 26.58
C ALA A 541 14.28 -5.67 26.81
N ALA A 542 13.54 -5.07 25.87
CA ALA A 542 12.09 -4.92 25.98
C ALA A 542 11.36 -6.28 26.00
N ARG A 543 11.76 -7.23 25.13
CA ARG A 543 11.14 -8.57 25.15
C ARG A 543 11.45 -9.37 26.41
N HIS A 544 12.62 -9.18 27.02
CA HIS A 544 12.91 -9.79 28.33
C HIS A 544 11.95 -9.27 29.40
N VAL A 545 11.64 -7.97 29.41
CA VAL A 545 10.62 -7.41 30.32
C VAL A 545 9.24 -7.94 30.00
N LEU A 546 8.83 -7.96 28.73
CA LEU A 546 7.52 -8.47 28.31
C LEU A 546 7.31 -9.92 28.74
N LYS A 547 8.31 -10.76 28.51
CA LYS A 547 8.26 -12.16 28.93
C LYS A 547 8.19 -12.29 30.46
N GLN A 548 9.04 -11.55 31.17
CA GLN A 548 9.21 -11.73 32.62
C GLN A 548 8.08 -11.11 33.45
N PHE A 549 7.49 -10.00 33.00
CA PHE A 549 6.57 -9.19 33.81
C PHE A 549 5.22 -8.93 33.13
N ALA A 550 5.07 -9.32 31.86
CA ALA A 550 3.86 -9.09 31.08
C ALA A 550 3.28 -10.35 30.41
N ASP A 551 3.80 -11.56 30.70
CA ASP A 551 3.36 -12.82 30.08
C ASP A 551 3.36 -12.77 28.55
N ASN A 552 4.32 -12.02 27.99
CA ASN A 552 4.40 -11.70 26.57
C ASN A 552 3.11 -11.07 25.98
N ASP A 553 2.27 -10.44 26.80
CA ASP A 553 1.09 -9.69 26.36
C ASP A 553 1.48 -8.26 25.92
N PRO A 554 1.40 -7.94 24.62
CA PRO A 554 1.78 -6.62 24.11
C PRO A 554 0.86 -5.50 24.60
N SER A 555 -0.38 -5.82 25.00
CA SER A 555 -1.34 -4.82 25.49
C SER A 555 -0.96 -4.24 26.85
N ARG A 556 -0.08 -4.93 27.58
CA ARG A 556 0.47 -4.45 28.85
C ARG A 556 1.63 -3.49 28.64
N PHE A 557 2.22 -3.40 27.46
CA PHE A 557 3.31 -2.46 27.20
C PHE A 557 2.78 -1.03 27.11
N LYS A 558 3.37 -0.11 27.87
CA LYS A 558 3.04 1.31 27.79
C LYS A 558 4.18 2.11 27.16
N ALA A 559 5.37 2.06 27.75
CA ALA A 559 6.49 2.86 27.28
C ALA A 559 7.83 2.22 27.61
N ILE A 560 8.89 2.69 26.95
CA ILE A 560 10.28 2.32 27.23
C ILE A 560 11.18 3.52 27.04
N LYS A 561 12.16 3.68 27.94
CA LYS A 561 13.26 4.65 27.83
C LYS A 561 14.57 3.90 27.91
N VAL A 562 15.53 4.23 27.05
CA VAL A 562 16.92 3.75 27.16
C VAL A 562 17.94 4.85 26.84
N ARG A 563 19.13 4.72 27.43
CA ARG A 563 20.35 5.39 26.96
C ARG A 563 21.36 4.35 26.48
N PHE A 564 21.79 4.49 25.23
CA PHE A 564 22.86 3.67 24.64
C PHE A 564 24.20 4.22 25.12
N VAL A 565 25.02 3.37 25.76
CA VAL A 565 26.29 3.83 26.36
C VAL A 565 27.52 3.17 25.76
N LYS A 566 27.40 1.96 25.21
CA LYS A 566 28.51 1.23 24.58
C LYS A 566 28.00 0.34 23.43
N PRO A 567 28.83 0.08 22.41
CA PRO A 567 28.45 -0.81 21.32
C PRO A 567 28.36 -2.27 21.78
N VAL A 568 27.48 -3.03 21.11
CA VAL A 568 27.38 -4.48 21.21
C VAL A 568 27.88 -5.09 19.91
N MET A 569 28.67 -6.16 19.97
CA MET A 569 29.10 -6.89 18.78
C MET A 569 28.12 -8.05 18.48
N PRO A 570 27.68 -8.25 17.22
CA PRO A 570 26.88 -9.42 16.87
C PRO A 570 27.57 -10.74 17.29
N GLY A 571 26.83 -11.63 17.93
CA GLY A 571 27.35 -12.88 18.53
C GLY A 571 27.60 -12.80 20.04
N GLN A 572 27.60 -11.61 20.65
CA GLN A 572 27.71 -11.44 22.10
C GLN A 572 26.39 -11.70 22.81
N SER A 573 26.48 -12.01 24.11
CA SER A 573 25.32 -12.28 24.96
C SER A 573 24.92 -11.05 25.76
N LEU A 574 23.65 -10.69 25.68
CA LEU A 574 23.03 -9.60 26.41
C LEU A 574 22.46 -10.13 27.73
N GLN A 575 22.95 -9.60 28.85
CA GLN A 575 22.42 -9.81 30.19
C GLN A 575 21.54 -8.61 30.56
N THR A 576 20.23 -8.81 30.64
CA THR A 576 19.27 -7.80 31.09
C THR A 576 18.93 -8.02 32.55
N GLU A 577 19.36 -7.09 33.40
CA GLU A 577 19.03 -6.99 34.83
C GLU A 577 17.77 -6.13 34.97
N MET A 578 16.79 -6.60 35.74
CA MET A 578 15.46 -5.99 35.83
C MET A 578 15.04 -5.80 37.29
N TRP A 579 14.53 -4.61 37.62
CA TRP A 579 13.99 -4.27 38.95
C TRP A 579 12.56 -3.74 38.81
N LYS A 580 11.61 -4.38 39.49
CA LYS A 580 10.21 -3.99 39.50
C LYS A 580 9.93 -2.98 40.62
N GLU A 581 9.36 -1.83 40.24
CA GLU A 581 8.82 -0.81 41.14
C GLU A 581 7.40 -0.44 40.68
N GLY A 582 6.40 -1.09 41.29
CA GLY A 582 5.02 -0.99 40.85
C GLY A 582 4.84 -1.52 39.41
N ASN A 583 4.43 -0.63 38.51
CA ASN A 583 4.23 -0.92 37.09
C ASN A 583 5.44 -0.55 36.22
N ARG A 584 6.50 0.02 36.81
CA ARG A 584 7.75 0.33 36.11
C ARG A 584 8.77 -0.75 36.38
N ILE A 585 9.43 -1.21 35.31
CA ILE A 585 10.54 -2.14 35.37
C ILE A 585 11.80 -1.37 34.97
N HIS A 586 12.66 -1.05 35.94
CA HIS A 586 13.99 -0.50 35.64
C HIS A 586 14.83 -1.59 35.00
N ILE A 587 15.62 -1.23 33.99
CA ILE A 587 16.46 -2.15 33.24
C ILE A 587 17.89 -1.64 33.13
N GLN A 588 18.83 -2.56 33.23
CA GLN A 588 20.22 -2.36 32.85
C GLN A 588 20.64 -3.54 31.98
N CYS A 589 21.26 -3.27 30.83
CA CYS A 589 21.72 -4.32 29.95
C CYS A 589 23.25 -4.28 29.84
N LYS A 590 23.87 -5.45 29.94
CA LYS A 590 25.31 -5.64 29.84
C LYS A 590 25.67 -6.68 28.80
N VAL A 591 26.87 -6.59 28.25
CA VAL A 591 27.49 -7.68 27.51
C VAL A 591 28.08 -8.66 28.53
N LYS A 592 27.52 -9.88 28.62
CA LYS A 592 27.89 -10.88 29.62
C LYS A 592 29.39 -11.20 29.59
N GLU A 593 29.97 -11.28 28.40
CA GLU A 593 31.37 -11.66 28.21
C GLU A 593 32.37 -10.61 28.74
N THR A 594 31.93 -9.36 28.91
CA THR A 594 32.82 -8.24 29.29
C THR A 594 32.34 -7.46 30.51
N ASP A 595 31.14 -7.77 31.03
CA ASP A 595 30.39 -7.02 32.04
C ASP A 595 30.19 -5.52 31.69
N ALA A 596 30.40 -5.15 30.42
CA ALA A 596 30.23 -3.79 29.96
C ALA A 596 28.74 -3.43 29.88
N VAL A 597 28.32 -2.40 30.61
CA VAL A 597 26.97 -1.83 30.48
C VAL A 597 26.83 -1.22 29.09
N VAL A 598 25.77 -1.62 28.37
CA VAL A 598 25.44 -1.16 27.01
C VAL A 598 24.13 -0.38 26.95
N LEU A 599 23.17 -0.71 27.83
CA LEU A 599 21.97 0.10 28.09
C LEU A 599 21.96 0.53 29.55
N SER A 600 21.82 1.84 29.77
CA SER A 600 21.76 2.43 31.11
C SER A 600 20.57 3.37 31.25
N GLY A 601 20.25 3.74 32.49
CA GLY A 601 19.24 4.76 32.76
C GLY A 601 17.85 4.38 32.23
N ALA A 602 17.58 3.09 32.12
CA ALA A 602 16.56 2.56 31.26
C ALA A 602 15.40 1.97 32.07
N TYR A 603 14.18 2.03 31.52
CA TYR A 603 12.99 1.46 32.14
C TYR A 603 11.94 1.10 31.10
N VAL A 604 11.05 0.19 31.45
CA VAL A 604 9.81 -0.12 30.74
C VAL A 604 8.64 0.16 31.68
N ASP A 605 7.68 0.94 31.23
CA ASP A 605 6.40 1.11 31.89
C ASP A 605 5.39 0.11 31.33
N LEU A 606 4.68 -0.55 32.23
CA LEU A 606 3.58 -1.43 31.90
C LEU A 606 2.25 -0.81 32.34
N HIS A 607 1.17 -1.16 31.66
CA HIS A 607 -0.17 -0.98 32.19
C HIS A 607 -0.40 -1.93 33.36
N ALA A 608 -1.23 -1.51 34.32
CA ALA A 608 -1.67 -2.39 35.40
C ALA A 608 -2.35 -3.62 34.80
N ALA A 609 -2.11 -4.80 35.39
CA ALA A 609 -2.91 -5.96 35.05
C ALA A 609 -4.37 -5.61 35.36
N SER A 610 -5.27 -5.73 34.38
CA SER A 610 -6.69 -5.62 34.68
C SER A 610 -7.10 -6.78 35.59
N ASP A 611 -7.90 -6.53 36.62
CA ASP A 611 -8.53 -7.59 37.45
C ASP A 611 -9.40 -8.56 36.62
N ALA A 612 -9.61 -8.28 35.33
CA ALA A 612 -9.94 -9.28 34.35
C ALA A 612 -8.69 -10.10 34.02
N SER A 613 -8.34 -11.06 34.89
CA SER A 613 -7.44 -12.13 34.49
C SER A 613 -7.97 -12.78 33.21
N PRO A 614 -7.13 -13.05 32.19
CA PRO A 614 -7.44 -14.13 31.28
C PRO A 614 -7.53 -15.36 32.16
N VAL A 615 -8.70 -16.00 32.17
CA VAL A 615 -8.89 -17.27 32.86
C VAL A 615 -7.73 -18.17 32.47
N ASN A 616 -6.94 -18.59 33.47
CA ASN A 616 -5.99 -19.68 33.36
C ASN A 616 -6.67 -20.82 32.61
N LEU A 617 -6.35 -21.03 31.33
CA LEU A 617 -6.59 -22.30 30.68
C LEU A 617 -5.49 -23.24 31.16
N THR A 618 -5.70 -23.73 32.38
CA THR A 618 -5.10 -24.97 32.86
C THR A 618 -5.39 -26.06 31.83
N GLN A 619 -4.36 -26.83 31.50
CA GLN A 619 -4.45 -28.12 30.84
C GLN A 619 -5.63 -28.94 31.41
N GLY A 620 -6.62 -29.26 30.58
CA GLY A 620 -7.72 -30.16 30.95
C GLY A 620 -9.00 -30.01 30.12
N GLY A 621 -9.19 -30.87 29.11
CA GLY A 621 -10.52 -31.34 28.68
C GLY A 621 -11.60 -30.35 28.17
N GLY A 622 -11.26 -29.16 27.68
CA GLY A 622 -12.24 -28.19 27.14
C GLY A 622 -12.85 -28.57 25.77
N LEU A 623 -14.06 -28.08 25.48
CA LEU A 623 -14.71 -28.18 24.17
C LEU A 623 -13.99 -27.27 23.15
N GLN A 624 -13.74 -27.76 21.94
CA GLN A 624 -13.05 -27.00 20.89
C GLN A 624 -13.87 -25.80 20.40
N SER A 625 -15.20 -25.94 20.40
CA SER A 625 -16.14 -24.88 20.04
C SER A 625 -16.04 -23.63 20.92
N GLU A 626 -15.53 -23.72 22.16
CA GLU A 626 -15.41 -22.55 23.04
C GLU A 626 -14.45 -21.49 22.49
N LEU A 627 -13.41 -21.92 21.77
CA LEU A 627 -12.45 -21.02 21.12
C LEU A 627 -13.13 -20.20 20.02
N VAL A 628 -14.00 -20.84 19.23
CA VAL A 628 -14.75 -20.17 18.16
C VAL A 628 -15.78 -19.21 18.74
N PHE A 629 -16.50 -19.60 19.81
CA PHE A 629 -17.43 -18.68 20.46
C PHE A 629 -16.70 -17.49 21.10
N ALA A 630 -15.52 -17.67 21.69
CA ALA A 630 -14.71 -16.56 22.18
C ALA A 630 -14.36 -15.56 21.06
N GLU A 631 -13.98 -16.05 19.87
CA GLU A 631 -13.70 -15.22 18.70
C GLU A 631 -14.93 -14.46 18.20
N ILE A 632 -16.07 -15.15 18.07
CA ILE A 632 -17.36 -14.54 17.72
C ILE A 632 -17.68 -13.41 18.72
N GLY A 633 -17.43 -13.64 20.01
CA GLY A 633 -17.61 -12.64 21.06
C GLY A 633 -16.72 -11.41 20.88
N ARG A 634 -15.45 -11.58 20.52
CA ARG A 634 -14.53 -10.46 20.23
C ARG A 634 -15.05 -9.64 19.05
N ARG A 635 -15.43 -10.31 17.96
CA ARG A 635 -15.89 -9.63 16.74
C ARG A 635 -17.21 -8.87 16.92
N ILE A 636 -18.10 -9.37 17.76
CA ILE A 636 -19.33 -8.64 18.12
C ILE A 636 -19.01 -7.36 18.89
N LYS A 637 -17.94 -7.33 19.69
CA LYS A 637 -17.51 -6.08 20.33
C LYS A 637 -16.99 -5.05 19.31
N ASP A 638 -16.30 -5.50 18.28
CA ASP A 638 -15.68 -4.61 17.28
C ASP A 638 -16.67 -4.11 16.21
N LEU A 639 -17.54 -5.00 15.71
CA LEU A 639 -18.41 -4.73 14.53
C LEU A 639 -19.91 -4.83 14.85
N GLY A 640 -20.26 -4.99 16.12
CA GLY A 640 -21.58 -5.40 16.56
C GLY A 640 -22.75 -4.57 16.03
N SER A 641 -22.62 -3.24 16.00
CA SER A 641 -23.66 -2.34 15.46
C SER A 641 -23.95 -2.55 13.97
N GLU A 642 -22.95 -2.95 13.17
CA GLU A 642 -23.16 -3.30 11.77
C GLU A 642 -23.77 -4.69 11.60
N LEU A 643 -23.31 -5.64 12.42
CA LEU A 643 -23.82 -7.02 12.42
C LEU A 643 -25.29 -7.07 12.82
N VAL A 644 -25.69 -6.31 13.84
CA VAL A 644 -27.10 -6.18 14.27
C VAL A 644 -27.98 -5.67 13.12
N LYS A 645 -27.55 -4.62 12.40
CA LYS A 645 -28.30 -4.07 11.24
C LYS A 645 -28.49 -5.09 10.12
N LYS A 646 -27.47 -5.92 9.86
CA LYS A 646 -27.50 -6.92 8.77
C LYS A 646 -28.29 -8.18 9.15
N VAL A 647 -28.15 -8.63 10.40
CA VAL A 647 -28.66 -9.94 10.83
C VAL A 647 -30.04 -9.83 11.46
N ASN A 648 -30.21 -8.95 12.45
CA ASN A 648 -31.45 -8.68 13.18
C ASN A 648 -32.13 -9.94 13.75
N ALA A 649 -31.39 -10.77 14.50
CA ALA A 649 -31.86 -12.03 15.07
C ALA A 649 -31.04 -12.49 16.29
N VAL A 650 -31.65 -13.32 17.15
CA VAL A 650 -30.99 -14.00 18.27
C VAL A 650 -30.81 -15.49 17.97
N PHE A 651 -29.57 -15.99 18.09
CA PHE A 651 -29.20 -17.38 17.82
C PHE A 651 -28.81 -18.10 19.11
N GLY A 652 -29.54 -19.16 19.45
CA GLY A 652 -29.13 -20.10 20.48
C GLY A 652 -28.28 -21.23 19.89
N TRP A 653 -27.31 -21.69 20.65
CA TRP A 653 -26.45 -22.82 20.30
C TRP A 653 -26.41 -23.81 21.44
N GLU A 654 -26.55 -25.09 21.11
CA GLU A 654 -26.44 -26.22 22.02
C GLU A 654 -25.33 -27.13 21.49
N ILE A 655 -24.18 -27.09 22.15
CA ILE A 655 -23.03 -27.93 21.81
C ILE A 655 -23.14 -29.24 22.59
N THR A 656 -23.00 -30.34 21.86
CA THR A 656 -23.03 -31.69 22.43
C THR A 656 -21.67 -32.36 22.35
N LYS A 657 -21.35 -33.19 23.34
CA LYS A 657 -20.21 -34.12 23.30
C LYS A 657 -20.66 -35.45 23.86
N ASP A 658 -20.32 -36.55 23.18
CA ASP A 658 -20.79 -37.90 23.50
C ASP A 658 -22.33 -38.00 23.62
N GLY A 659 -23.06 -37.24 22.79
CA GLY A 659 -24.53 -37.22 22.75
C GLY A 659 -25.22 -36.47 23.90
N LYS A 660 -24.47 -35.84 24.80
CA LYS A 660 -25.02 -34.99 25.88
C LYS A 660 -24.76 -33.52 25.58
N ASN A 661 -25.72 -32.65 25.92
CA ASN A 661 -25.51 -31.21 25.85
C ASN A 661 -24.49 -30.79 26.93
N THR A 662 -23.35 -30.26 26.49
CA THR A 662 -22.21 -29.90 27.34
C THR A 662 -21.98 -28.40 27.41
N ALA A 663 -22.49 -27.61 26.46
CA ALA A 663 -22.46 -26.16 26.53
C ALA A 663 -23.63 -25.51 25.78
N GLN A 664 -24.10 -24.39 26.30
CA GLN A 664 -25.10 -23.53 25.65
C GLN A 664 -24.51 -22.15 25.43
N TRP A 665 -24.79 -21.56 24.26
CA TRP A 665 -24.37 -20.21 23.91
C TRP A 665 -25.53 -19.44 23.28
N THR A 666 -25.51 -18.12 23.40
CA THR A 666 -26.44 -17.23 22.71
C THR A 666 -25.71 -16.07 22.08
N ILE A 667 -25.96 -15.89 20.79
CA ILE A 667 -25.51 -14.75 20.01
C ILE A 667 -26.72 -13.84 19.79
N ASP A 668 -26.77 -12.69 20.45
CA ASP A 668 -27.77 -11.67 20.22
C ASP A 668 -27.24 -10.69 19.17
N LEU A 669 -27.81 -10.72 17.97
CA LEU A 669 -27.56 -9.72 16.92
C LEU A 669 -28.85 -8.99 16.56
N LYS A 670 -29.69 -8.75 17.55
CA LYS A 670 -30.99 -8.09 17.42
C LYS A 670 -31.06 -6.84 18.29
N ASN A 671 -30.45 -6.89 19.48
CA ASN A 671 -30.55 -5.83 20.47
C ASN A 671 -29.21 -5.11 20.67
N GLY A 672 -29.29 -3.81 20.95
CA GLY A 672 -28.10 -2.97 21.25
C GLY A 672 -27.05 -3.01 20.14
N SER A 673 -25.78 -3.14 20.54
CA SER A 673 -24.65 -3.41 19.64
C SER A 673 -24.38 -4.91 19.47
N GLY A 674 -25.30 -5.79 19.88
CA GLY A 674 -25.11 -7.23 19.90
C GLY A 674 -24.26 -7.74 21.05
N SER A 675 -24.45 -9.00 21.41
CA SER A 675 -23.75 -9.64 22.54
C SER A 675 -23.62 -11.16 22.37
N LEU A 676 -22.69 -11.75 23.11
CA LEU A 676 -22.53 -13.19 23.26
C LEU A 676 -22.66 -13.57 24.73
N HIS A 677 -23.42 -14.62 25.02
CA HIS A 677 -23.62 -15.16 26.36
C HIS A 677 -23.35 -16.66 26.39
N LYS A 678 -22.64 -17.14 27.42
CA LYS A 678 -22.47 -18.57 27.74
C LYS A 678 -23.47 -18.97 28.82
N GLY A 679 -24.15 -20.09 28.64
CA GLY A 679 -25.14 -20.63 29.57
C GLY A 679 -26.59 -20.55 29.07
N PRO A 680 -27.55 -21.04 29.87
CA PRO A 680 -28.96 -21.08 29.49
C PRO A 680 -29.50 -19.66 29.27
N TYR A 681 -30.03 -19.43 28.07
CA TYR A 681 -30.60 -18.15 27.69
C TYR A 681 -31.97 -17.96 28.35
N SER A 682 -32.14 -16.85 29.07
CA SER A 682 -33.41 -16.50 29.71
C SER A 682 -34.47 -15.93 28.75
N GLY A 683 -34.06 -15.54 27.54
CA GLY A 683 -34.95 -15.02 26.48
C GLY A 683 -35.39 -16.09 25.47
N LYS A 684 -36.17 -15.68 24.47
CA LYS A 684 -36.54 -16.55 23.34
C LYS A 684 -35.60 -16.33 22.17
N ALA A 685 -34.77 -17.32 21.84
CA ALA A 685 -33.96 -17.30 20.62
C ALA A 685 -34.88 -17.38 19.39
N ASP A 686 -34.56 -16.62 18.33
CA ASP A 686 -35.29 -16.68 17.06
C ASP A 686 -35.01 -18.01 16.33
N VAL A 687 -33.80 -18.56 16.54
CA VAL A 687 -33.37 -19.87 16.06
C VAL A 687 -32.40 -20.51 17.05
N THR A 688 -32.48 -21.83 17.23
CA THR A 688 -31.58 -22.62 18.09
C THR A 688 -30.96 -23.75 17.27
N ILE A 689 -29.64 -23.90 17.37
CA ILE A 689 -28.86 -24.88 16.61
C ILE A 689 -28.21 -25.85 17.58
N THR A 690 -28.42 -27.14 17.37
CA THR A 690 -27.78 -28.21 18.14
C THR A 690 -26.80 -28.95 17.26
N VAL A 691 -25.55 -29.10 17.70
CA VAL A 691 -24.48 -29.75 16.93
C VAL A 691 -23.43 -30.34 17.88
N SER A 692 -22.71 -31.38 17.45
CA SER A 692 -21.58 -31.91 18.23
C SER A 692 -20.40 -30.93 18.22
N ASP A 693 -19.55 -30.97 19.23
CA ASP A 693 -18.32 -30.16 19.29
C ASP A 693 -17.46 -30.42 18.05
N GLU A 694 -17.35 -31.69 17.64
CA GLU A 694 -16.57 -32.12 16.48
C GLU A 694 -17.20 -31.66 15.14
N ASP A 695 -18.50 -31.89 14.92
CA ASP A 695 -19.17 -31.48 13.67
C ASP A 695 -19.25 -29.94 13.56
N PHE A 696 -19.34 -29.22 14.70
CA PHE A 696 -19.29 -27.76 14.71
C PHE A 696 -17.95 -27.26 14.19
N MET A 697 -16.84 -27.87 14.63
CA MET A 697 -15.51 -27.52 14.14
C MET A 697 -15.34 -27.84 12.65
N GLU A 698 -15.87 -28.97 12.17
CA GLU A 698 -15.85 -29.27 10.72
C GLU A 698 -16.65 -28.25 9.90
N VAL A 699 -17.78 -27.77 10.43
CA VAL A 699 -18.59 -26.73 9.78
C VAL A 699 -17.84 -25.40 9.74
N VAL A 700 -17.23 -24.99 10.85
CA VAL A 700 -16.45 -23.74 10.94
C VAL A 700 -15.25 -23.78 10.00
N GLN A 701 -14.53 -24.89 9.94
CA GLN A 701 -13.37 -25.09 9.04
C GLN A 701 -13.76 -25.28 7.56
N GLY A 702 -15.06 -25.26 7.24
CA GLY A 702 -15.56 -25.46 5.87
C GLY A 702 -15.43 -26.90 5.34
N LYS A 703 -15.05 -27.86 6.19
CA LYS A 703 -14.93 -29.29 5.85
C LYS A 703 -16.29 -29.97 5.76
N LEU A 704 -17.25 -29.51 6.55
CA LEU A 704 -18.63 -30.00 6.54
C LEU A 704 -19.59 -28.89 6.13
N ASN A 705 -20.31 -29.10 5.02
CA ASN A 705 -21.32 -28.15 4.58
C ASN A 705 -22.51 -28.11 5.57
N PRO A 706 -22.94 -26.93 6.07
CA PRO A 706 -24.04 -26.82 7.05
C PRO A 706 -25.37 -27.42 6.59
N GLN A 707 -25.72 -27.31 5.30
CA GLN A 707 -26.95 -27.89 4.76
C GLN A 707 -26.87 -29.43 4.74
N LYS A 708 -25.72 -30.00 4.37
CA LYS A 708 -25.49 -31.44 4.45
C LYS A 708 -25.50 -31.95 5.89
N ALA A 709 -24.93 -31.20 6.83
CA ALA A 709 -24.98 -31.52 8.26
C ALA A 709 -26.44 -31.54 8.78
N PHE A 710 -27.26 -30.61 8.30
CA PHE A 710 -28.68 -30.57 8.63
C PHE A 710 -29.46 -31.78 8.09
N PHE A 711 -29.34 -32.08 6.79
CA PHE A 711 -30.07 -33.21 6.18
C PHE A 711 -29.60 -34.59 6.67
N SER A 712 -28.35 -34.71 7.15
CA SER A 712 -27.83 -35.94 7.75
C SER A 712 -28.16 -36.09 9.24
N GLY A 713 -28.79 -35.07 9.86
CA GLY A 713 -29.16 -35.08 11.28
C GLY A 713 -28.02 -34.75 12.26
N LYS A 714 -26.81 -34.45 11.76
CA LYS A 714 -25.63 -34.02 12.53
C LYS A 714 -25.77 -32.61 13.10
N LEU A 715 -26.52 -31.75 12.40
CA LEU A 715 -26.90 -30.42 12.85
C LEU A 715 -28.42 -30.34 12.91
N LYS A 716 -28.98 -29.91 14.05
CA LYS A 716 -30.43 -29.74 14.21
C LYS A 716 -30.75 -28.27 14.40
N VAL A 717 -31.81 -27.80 13.76
CA VAL A 717 -32.27 -26.41 13.86
C VAL A 717 -33.70 -26.39 14.36
N ARG A 718 -33.98 -25.56 15.37
CA ARG A 718 -35.32 -25.29 15.91
C ARG A 718 -35.61 -23.79 15.83
N GLY A 719 -36.86 -23.40 15.60
CA GLY A 719 -37.24 -21.99 15.42
C GLY A 719 -37.30 -21.57 13.95
N ASN A 720 -36.97 -20.31 13.64
CA ASN A 720 -37.05 -19.78 12.28
C ASN A 720 -35.84 -20.24 11.43
N ILE A 721 -36.01 -21.35 10.72
CA ILE A 721 -34.97 -22.00 9.91
C ILE A 721 -34.43 -21.05 8.82
N MET A 722 -35.22 -20.13 8.27
CA MET A 722 -34.71 -19.20 7.26
C MET A 722 -33.64 -18.26 7.82
N LEU A 723 -33.67 -17.94 9.13
CA LEU A 723 -32.63 -17.14 9.77
C LEU A 723 -31.32 -17.91 9.93
N SER A 724 -31.32 -19.25 9.91
CA SER A 724 -30.07 -20.03 9.95
C SER A 724 -29.23 -19.86 8.68
N GLN A 725 -29.82 -19.40 7.57
CA GLN A 725 -29.05 -19.06 6.35
C GLN A 725 -28.17 -17.82 6.54
N LYS A 726 -28.52 -16.92 7.47
CA LYS A 726 -27.71 -15.75 7.81
C LYS A 726 -26.47 -16.08 8.63
N LEU A 727 -26.34 -17.32 9.12
CA LEU A 727 -25.15 -17.80 9.84
C LEU A 727 -23.89 -17.76 8.99
N GLU A 728 -23.99 -17.86 7.66
CA GLU A 728 -22.82 -17.67 6.79
C GLU A 728 -22.14 -16.33 7.05
N VAL A 729 -22.89 -15.26 7.34
CA VAL A 729 -22.31 -13.94 7.64
C VAL A 729 -21.45 -13.97 8.92
N ILE A 730 -21.77 -14.88 9.85
CA ILE A 730 -21.05 -15.06 11.11
C ILE A 730 -19.89 -16.04 10.93
N LEU A 731 -20.10 -17.15 10.20
CA LEU A 731 -19.17 -18.29 10.14
C LEU A 731 -18.22 -18.28 8.93
N LYS A 732 -18.55 -17.61 7.82
CA LYS A 732 -17.79 -17.68 6.55
C LYS A 732 -16.40 -17.02 6.64
N ASP A 733 -16.25 -16.08 7.56
CA ASP A 733 -14.95 -15.47 7.86
C ASP A 733 -14.10 -16.31 8.83
N HIS A 734 -14.67 -17.38 9.42
CA HIS A 734 -13.99 -18.34 10.27
C HIS A 734 -13.56 -19.63 9.51
N ALA A 735 -13.85 -19.72 8.21
CA ALA A 735 -13.41 -20.81 7.32
C ALA A 735 -11.90 -20.82 7.00
N LYS A 736 -11.14 -19.92 7.63
CA LYS A 736 -9.68 -19.85 7.56
C LYS A 736 -9.01 -19.88 8.95
N LEU A 737 -9.65 -20.56 9.92
CA LEU A 737 -9.04 -20.97 11.19
C LEU A 737 -8.45 -22.37 11.06
#